data_AF-A0A2T5MJU6-F1
#
_entry.id   AF-A0A2T5MJU6-F1
#
_cell.length_a   1.000
_cell.length_b   1.000
_cell.length_c   1.000
_cell.angle_alpha   90.00
_cell.angle_beta   90.00
_cell.angle_gamma   90.00
#
_symmetry.space_group_name_H-M   'P 1'
#
loop_
_entity.id
_entity.type
_entity.pdbx_description
1 polymer ?
#
loop_
_entity_poly.entity_id
_entity_poly.type
_entity_poly.pdbx_seq_one_letter_code
_entity_poly.pdbx_strand_id
1 'polypeptide(L)'
;MNIRSLFFLLAFAMTANTATAADKSASCVSDTKRLPSGLNVLRDCSDAPEMIALSGGRYRMGDLVGDGQPYERPAHDVQITPLAVGRFEVTNAEWQACVKDGGCTASRTPSKEQFARYPVTGITWTQAKAYTAWLAARSGKPYRLLSEAEWEYAARGGNEGRYYWGSFDPSPCNYTNLMDVSGKRAAPERYWAEKCDDSFAEAAPVGSFPPNTWGLYDMLGNVWEWVGDCWHADYSNAPSDGSVWLADSCRKRVNRGGGWGNNANALRLSSRDADPSDTTSDGLGFRVARALSSNEAAQMANATPDKRVETVGPTLLTKAQRKKLEAAAEKSLSPATSSLAVATSLALERQLDVRISVKGDQAWKNVLQHSQATTQQDYALSTRLRSDGVLYGDNLLDPNTAKRLSIKQQFLARRGLMRLKAQNGGRLPRTAQELAALEAKTKNCMLDDRCIGESVERMAAVSALQNNAIEDLEALIIAPATGDAARWLYFFGYTGCPNRIRITNETHIAGERAYNSGKTKLVPWSLDRSAASDGSAEDRAKLCQRYTVTVDIRTGDIYVENLFIPSPMGTSVMRRNKTTERSDIELPVAAEMLIWSAERVSRTKESASFAATLPANSPFDGDSTVLGSFTGKLDVKMDWSFKPVDGSKQASIPP
;
A
#
# COMPACT_ATOMS: atom_id res chain seq x y z
N MET A 1 0.42 -61.65 72.03
CA MET A 1 1.85 -61.57 72.39
C MET A 1 2.59 -60.91 71.21
N ASN A 2 3.17 -59.72 71.44
CA ASN A 2 4.13 -58.90 70.64
C ASN A 2 3.92 -58.67 69.12
N ILE A 3 3.72 -57.45 68.61
CA ILE A 3 4.58 -56.23 68.50
C ILE A 3 5.67 -56.31 67.40
N ARG A 4 5.56 -55.36 66.44
CA ARG A 4 6.57 -54.66 65.59
C ARG A 4 6.75 -55.01 64.09
N SER A 5 6.72 -53.93 63.30
CA SER A 5 7.25 -53.69 61.93
C SER A 5 6.31 -54.03 60.76
N LEU A 6 6.07 -53.21 59.73
CA LEU A 6 6.48 -51.85 59.36
C LEU A 6 5.52 -51.34 58.25
N PHE A 7 5.37 -50.01 58.16
CA PHE A 7 4.62 -49.16 57.22
C PHE A 7 4.51 -49.58 55.73
N PHE A 8 3.37 -49.27 55.09
CA PHE A 8 3.29 -48.29 53.99
C PHE A 8 1.82 -47.85 53.72
N LEU A 9 1.57 -46.54 53.84
CA LEU A 9 0.36 -45.86 53.37
C LEU A 9 0.40 -45.71 51.84
N LEU A 10 -0.72 -45.97 51.16
CA LEU A 10 -1.03 -45.37 49.87
C LEU A 10 -2.50 -44.90 49.89
N ALA A 11 -2.70 -43.70 50.44
CA ALA A 11 -3.89 -42.91 50.19
C ALA A 11 -3.67 -42.19 48.86
N PHE A 12 -4.40 -42.60 47.83
CA PHE A 12 -4.45 -41.93 46.54
C PHE A 12 -5.23 -40.62 46.74
N ALA A 13 -4.52 -39.51 46.92
CA ALA A 13 -5.11 -38.18 46.80
C ALA A 13 -5.39 -37.92 45.32
N MET A 14 -6.65 -38.00 44.90
CA MET A 14 -7.11 -37.29 43.70
C MET A 14 -7.05 -35.79 44.01
N THR A 15 -5.92 -35.15 43.76
CA THR A 15 -5.89 -33.71 43.56
C THR A 15 -6.51 -33.43 42.19
N ALA A 16 -7.80 -33.16 42.18
CA ALA A 16 -8.43 -32.43 41.08
C ALA A 16 -7.64 -31.13 40.90
N ASN A 17 -7.04 -30.98 39.72
CA ASN A 17 -6.29 -29.79 39.34
C ASN A 17 -7.32 -28.65 39.14
N THR A 18 -7.70 -27.98 40.22
CA THR A 18 -8.57 -26.80 40.21
C THR A 18 -7.79 -25.55 39.78
N ALA A 19 -7.08 -25.64 38.65
CA ALA A 19 -6.76 -24.48 37.83
C ALA A 19 -7.94 -24.30 36.83
N THR A 20 -9.13 -24.07 37.37
CA THR A 20 -10.41 -24.16 36.66
C THR A 20 -10.95 -22.76 36.35
N ALA A 21 -11.03 -22.42 35.06
CA ALA A 21 -11.74 -21.29 34.43
C ALA A 21 -11.40 -19.85 34.85
N ALA A 22 -11.18 -19.56 36.14
CA ALA A 22 -10.94 -18.22 36.66
C ALA A 22 -9.64 -17.59 36.15
N ASP A 23 -8.60 -18.40 35.93
CA ASP A 23 -7.29 -17.94 35.42
C ASP A 23 -7.32 -17.64 33.91
N LYS A 24 -8.25 -18.28 33.16
CA LYS A 24 -8.45 -18.04 31.72
C LYS A 24 -9.29 -16.78 31.45
N SER A 25 -10.21 -16.41 32.36
CA SER A 25 -10.93 -15.13 32.29
C SER A 25 -10.07 -13.93 32.71
N ALA A 26 -9.01 -14.14 33.50
CA ALA A 26 -8.14 -13.07 33.97
C ALA A 26 -7.28 -12.44 32.85
N SER A 27 -7.07 -13.12 31.72
CA SER A 27 -6.32 -12.60 30.56
C SER A 27 -7.16 -11.73 29.60
N CYS A 28 -8.46 -11.60 29.86
CA CYS A 28 -9.40 -10.89 29.00
C CYS A 28 -9.91 -9.63 29.71
N VAL A 29 -9.04 -8.63 29.77
CA VAL A 29 -9.39 -7.26 30.18
C VAL A 29 -9.38 -6.42 28.91
N SER A 30 -10.54 -5.85 28.54
CA SER A 30 -10.65 -4.98 27.38
C SER A 30 -9.70 -3.79 27.51
N ASP A 31 -8.69 -3.73 26.64
CA ASP A 31 -7.78 -2.61 26.51
C ASP A 31 -8.22 -1.75 25.32
N THR A 32 -8.22 -0.43 25.52
CA THR A 32 -8.50 0.55 24.48
C THR A 32 -7.29 1.45 24.31
N LYS A 33 -6.58 1.26 23.20
CA LYS A 33 -5.42 2.07 22.85
C LYS A 33 -5.79 3.06 21.76
N ARG A 34 -5.58 4.35 22.02
CA ARG A 34 -5.68 5.38 20.99
C ARG A 34 -4.39 5.46 20.20
N LEU A 35 -4.47 5.26 18.88
CA LEU A 35 -3.31 5.42 18.00
C LEU A 35 -3.01 6.90 17.75
N PRO A 36 -1.78 7.25 17.32
CA PRO A 36 -1.44 8.61 16.89
C PRO A 36 -2.34 9.16 15.78
N SER A 37 -2.99 8.28 15.01
CA SER A 37 -4.02 8.61 14.00
C SER A 37 -5.37 9.01 14.59
N GLY A 38 -5.53 8.98 15.92
CA GLY A 38 -6.80 9.28 16.61
C GLY A 38 -7.77 8.10 16.69
N LEU A 39 -7.48 6.98 16.02
CA LEU A 39 -8.29 5.76 16.00
C LEU A 39 -8.22 5.01 17.33
N ASN A 40 -9.36 4.46 17.77
CA ASN A 40 -9.44 3.60 18.95
C ASN A 40 -9.28 2.14 18.53
N VAL A 41 -8.20 1.51 18.98
CA VAL A 41 -7.97 0.07 18.85
C VAL A 41 -8.47 -0.61 20.12
N LEU A 42 -9.39 -1.54 19.96
CA LEU A 42 -9.91 -2.39 21.02
C LEU A 42 -9.19 -3.74 20.98
N ARG A 43 -8.87 -4.29 22.14
CA ARG A 43 -8.42 -5.68 22.27
C ARG A 43 -9.02 -6.28 23.54
N ASP A 44 -9.86 -7.31 23.40
CA ASP A 44 -10.59 -7.90 24.54
C ASP A 44 -9.78 -8.91 25.35
N CYS A 45 -8.78 -9.55 24.73
CA CYS A 45 -7.82 -10.44 25.40
C CYS A 45 -6.42 -10.21 24.81
N SER A 46 -5.36 -10.47 25.58
CA SER A 46 -3.97 -10.23 25.13
C SER A 46 -3.59 -10.92 23.82
N ASP A 47 -4.24 -12.04 23.51
CA ASP A 47 -4.06 -12.90 22.33
C ASP A 47 -5.29 -12.87 21.40
N ALA A 48 -6.19 -11.90 21.58
CA ALA A 48 -7.29 -11.64 20.67
C ALA A 48 -6.89 -10.64 19.57
N PRO A 49 -7.57 -10.68 18.41
CA PRO A 49 -7.39 -9.70 17.35
C PRO A 49 -7.55 -8.25 17.82
N GLU A 50 -6.71 -7.36 17.28
CA GLU A 50 -6.93 -5.91 17.37
C GLU A 50 -8.18 -5.55 16.57
N MET A 51 -9.06 -4.74 17.13
CA MET A 51 -10.32 -4.35 16.50
C MET A 51 -10.38 -2.83 16.33
N ILE A 52 -10.92 -2.38 15.21
CA ILE A 52 -11.24 -0.99 14.93
C ILE A 52 -12.75 -0.81 15.04
N ALA A 53 -13.20 0.11 15.88
CA ALA A 53 -14.61 0.47 15.93
C ALA A 53 -15.00 1.38 14.76
N LEU A 54 -16.08 0.99 14.09
CA LEU A 54 -16.70 1.71 12.99
C LEU A 54 -18.07 2.21 13.47
N SER A 55 -18.38 3.46 13.14
CA SER A 55 -19.63 4.10 13.56
C SER A 55 -20.88 3.52 12.89
N GLY A 56 -20.71 2.65 11.89
CA GLY A 56 -21.79 2.31 10.98
C GLY A 56 -22.25 3.54 10.18
N GLY A 57 -23.38 3.39 9.49
CA GLY A 57 -23.91 4.41 8.59
C GLY A 57 -24.47 3.79 7.32
N ARG A 58 -25.02 4.64 6.46
CA ARG A 58 -25.51 4.21 5.14
C ARG A 58 -24.38 4.30 4.12
N TYR A 59 -24.26 3.30 3.25
CA TYR A 59 -23.35 3.33 2.11
C TYR A 59 -23.94 2.62 0.90
N ARG A 60 -23.33 2.82 -0.27
CA ARG A 60 -23.69 2.16 -1.52
C ARG A 60 -22.85 0.89 -1.72
N MET A 61 -23.50 -0.27 -1.69
CA MET A 61 -22.87 -1.58 -1.90
C MET A 61 -22.93 -1.99 -3.38
N GLY A 62 -21.89 -2.66 -3.87
CA GLY A 62 -21.80 -3.21 -5.23
C GLY A 62 -20.89 -2.46 -6.20
N ASP A 63 -20.97 -2.78 -7.49
CA ASP A 63 -20.17 -2.16 -8.54
C ASP A 63 -20.60 -0.70 -8.81
N LEU A 64 -19.84 0.25 -8.25
CA LEU A 64 -20.08 1.70 -8.39
C LEU A 64 -19.34 2.31 -9.58
N VAL A 65 -18.31 1.63 -10.08
CA VAL A 65 -17.43 2.12 -11.14
C VAL A 65 -17.92 1.69 -12.52
N GLY A 66 -18.74 0.63 -12.58
CA GLY A 66 -19.31 0.09 -13.81
C GLY A 66 -18.39 -0.90 -14.53
N ASP A 67 -17.34 -1.38 -13.87
CA ASP A 67 -16.35 -2.32 -14.41
C ASP A 67 -16.44 -3.73 -13.81
N GLY A 68 -17.46 -3.98 -12.98
CA GLY A 68 -17.71 -5.24 -12.32
C GLY A 68 -18.53 -6.23 -13.11
N GLN A 69 -18.50 -7.46 -12.59
CA GLN A 69 -19.23 -8.58 -13.12
C GLN A 69 -20.73 -8.46 -12.82
N PRO A 70 -21.60 -9.17 -13.56
CA PRO A 70 -23.04 -9.12 -13.33
C PRO A 70 -23.47 -9.42 -11.88
N TYR A 71 -22.74 -10.30 -11.19
CA TYR A 71 -23.03 -10.68 -9.80
C TYR A 71 -22.63 -9.64 -8.74
N GLU A 72 -21.97 -8.55 -9.15
CA GLU A 72 -21.64 -7.39 -8.31
C GLU A 72 -22.71 -6.29 -8.37
N ARG A 73 -23.80 -6.55 -9.08
CA ARG A 73 -24.88 -5.59 -9.40
C ARG A 73 -26.23 -6.12 -8.92
N PRO A 74 -27.27 -5.28 -8.79
CA PRO A 74 -27.22 -3.81 -8.83
C PRO A 74 -26.50 -3.22 -7.61
N ALA A 75 -25.91 -2.04 -7.80
CA ALA A 75 -25.49 -1.22 -6.68
C ALA A 75 -26.73 -0.77 -5.88
N HIS A 76 -26.72 -0.91 -4.56
CA HIS A 76 -27.88 -0.67 -3.69
C HIS A 76 -27.45 -0.05 -2.35
N ASP A 77 -28.37 0.60 -1.64
CA ASP A 77 -28.08 1.22 -0.35
C ASP A 77 -28.17 0.18 0.78
N VAL A 78 -27.19 0.22 1.68
CA VAL A 78 -27.14 -0.63 2.88
C VAL A 78 -26.88 0.22 4.12
N GLN A 79 -27.63 -0.03 5.17
CA GLN A 79 -27.49 0.58 6.48
C GLN A 79 -26.70 -0.35 7.40
N ILE A 80 -25.49 0.07 7.80
CA ILE A 80 -24.64 -0.66 8.74
C ILE A 80 -24.85 -0.12 10.15
N THR A 81 -25.00 -1.03 11.11
CA THR A 81 -25.02 -0.69 12.54
C THR A 81 -23.59 -0.60 13.08
N PRO A 82 -23.32 0.21 14.13
CA PRO A 82 -21.99 0.29 14.71
C PRO A 82 -21.43 -1.08 15.11
N LEU A 83 -20.19 -1.34 14.72
CA LEU A 83 -19.49 -2.61 14.96
C LEU A 83 -18.00 -2.36 15.10
N ALA A 84 -17.27 -3.33 15.64
CA ALA A 84 -15.82 -3.36 15.57
C ALA A 84 -15.38 -4.45 14.59
N VAL A 85 -14.38 -4.14 13.76
CA VAL A 85 -13.83 -5.01 12.72
C VAL A 85 -12.37 -5.30 13.01
N GLY A 86 -11.94 -6.54 12.80
CA GLY A 86 -10.54 -6.94 12.93
C GLY A 86 -9.63 -6.05 12.10
N ARG A 87 -8.65 -5.42 12.74
CA ARG A 87 -7.68 -4.52 12.09
C ARG A 87 -6.92 -5.21 10.96
N PHE A 88 -6.72 -6.51 11.10
CA PHE A 88 -6.01 -7.43 10.21
C PHE A 88 -6.87 -8.68 9.98
N GLU A 89 -6.53 -9.53 9.00
CA GLU A 89 -7.03 -10.91 9.00
C GLU A 89 -6.57 -11.63 10.28
N VAL A 90 -7.28 -12.68 10.69
CA VAL A 90 -6.88 -13.49 11.85
C VAL A 90 -5.52 -14.12 11.58
N THR A 91 -4.57 -13.91 12.49
CA THR A 91 -3.20 -14.38 12.33
C THR A 91 -3.02 -15.84 12.77
N ASN A 92 -1.92 -16.46 12.35
CA ASN A 92 -1.54 -17.78 12.83
C ASN A 92 -1.39 -17.81 14.35
N ALA A 93 -0.80 -16.79 14.98
CA ALA A 93 -0.65 -16.75 16.44
C ALA A 93 -2.01 -16.76 17.17
N GLU A 94 -2.96 -15.95 16.68
CA GLU A 94 -4.32 -15.87 17.21
C GLU A 94 -5.08 -17.20 17.01
N TRP A 95 -4.94 -17.81 15.84
CA TRP A 95 -5.49 -19.15 15.57
C TRP A 95 -4.91 -20.21 16.51
N GLN A 96 -3.59 -20.21 16.72
CA GLN A 96 -2.92 -21.17 17.60
C GLN A 96 -3.36 -21.04 19.06
N ALA A 97 -3.75 -19.84 19.52
CA ALA A 97 -4.37 -19.68 20.83
C ALA A 97 -5.70 -20.46 20.93
N CYS A 98 -6.54 -20.40 19.89
CA CYS A 98 -7.77 -21.18 19.81
C CYS A 98 -7.50 -22.70 19.79
N VAL A 99 -6.47 -23.13 19.05
CA VAL A 99 -6.07 -24.55 19.01
C VAL A 99 -5.59 -25.02 20.39
N LYS A 100 -4.76 -24.22 21.07
CA LYS A 100 -4.24 -24.54 22.41
C LYS A 100 -5.36 -24.67 23.44
N ASP A 101 -6.41 -23.88 23.31
CA ASP A 101 -7.60 -23.95 24.17
C ASP A 101 -8.60 -25.04 23.77
N GLY A 102 -8.35 -25.77 22.67
CA GLY A 102 -9.23 -26.82 22.16
C GLY A 102 -10.48 -26.30 21.44
N GLY A 103 -10.56 -25.00 21.15
CA GLY A 103 -11.66 -24.38 20.41
C GLY A 103 -11.55 -24.55 18.88
N CYS A 104 -10.33 -24.78 18.38
CA CYS A 104 -10.04 -24.92 16.96
C CYS A 104 -9.17 -26.15 16.68
N THR A 105 -9.27 -26.67 15.46
CA THR A 105 -8.35 -27.69 14.95
C THR A 105 -7.10 -27.05 14.35
N ALA A 106 -5.98 -27.78 14.33
CA ALA A 106 -4.77 -27.32 13.65
C ALA A 106 -5.05 -26.99 12.17
N SER A 107 -4.56 -25.83 11.73
CA SER A 107 -4.54 -25.44 10.31
C SER A 107 -3.28 -26.02 9.64
N ARG A 108 -3.26 -26.03 8.31
CA ARG A 108 -2.07 -26.36 7.50
C ARG A 108 -1.00 -25.27 7.52
N THR A 109 -1.32 -24.09 8.03
CA THR A 109 -0.37 -22.99 8.17
C THR A 109 0.78 -23.32 9.13
N PRO A 110 2.02 -22.87 8.84
CA PRO A 110 3.16 -23.13 9.71
C PRO A 110 2.97 -22.50 11.11
N SER A 111 3.18 -23.29 12.16
CA SER A 111 3.10 -22.82 13.56
C SER A 111 4.39 -22.18 14.09
N LYS A 112 5.40 -21.97 13.24
CA LYS A 112 6.68 -21.37 13.64
C LYS A 112 6.51 -19.87 13.92
N GLU A 113 7.25 -19.36 14.89
CA GLU A 113 7.19 -17.96 15.34
C GLU A 113 7.35 -16.94 14.21
N GLN A 114 8.21 -17.22 13.23
CA GLN A 114 8.39 -16.35 12.05
C GLN A 114 7.12 -16.16 11.21
N PHE A 115 6.14 -17.07 11.30
CA PHE A 115 4.86 -17.00 10.61
C PHE A 115 3.70 -16.57 11.52
N ALA A 116 3.99 -16.20 12.77
CA ALA A 116 2.99 -15.82 13.77
C ALA A 116 2.07 -14.68 13.29
N ARG A 117 2.63 -13.75 12.50
CA ARG A 117 1.95 -12.56 11.96
C ARG A 117 1.32 -12.77 10.58
N TYR A 118 1.44 -13.94 9.99
CA TYR A 118 0.80 -14.24 8.70
C TYR A 118 -0.68 -14.59 8.93
N PRO A 119 -1.56 -14.32 7.95
CA PRO A 119 -2.96 -14.72 8.04
C PRO A 119 -3.08 -16.24 8.14
N VAL A 120 -4.03 -16.71 8.94
CA VAL A 120 -4.39 -18.13 8.94
C VAL A 120 -5.14 -18.45 7.65
N THR A 121 -4.65 -19.45 6.92
CA THR A 121 -5.27 -19.98 5.70
C THR A 121 -5.45 -21.49 5.78
N GLY A 122 -5.93 -22.12 4.72
CA GLY A 122 -6.14 -23.57 4.69
C GLY A 122 -7.23 -24.03 5.67
N ILE A 123 -8.20 -23.15 5.95
CA ILE A 123 -9.33 -23.43 6.83
C ILE A 123 -10.66 -23.35 6.06
N THR A 124 -11.63 -24.12 6.53
CA THR A 124 -13.00 -24.09 6.05
C THR A 124 -13.79 -22.95 6.68
N TRP A 125 -14.90 -22.57 6.05
CA TRP A 125 -15.83 -21.60 6.63
C TRP A 125 -16.36 -22.03 8.01
N THR A 126 -16.62 -23.32 8.17
CA THR A 126 -17.07 -23.91 9.45
C THR A 126 -16.01 -23.74 10.55
N GLN A 127 -14.73 -23.91 10.22
CA GLN A 127 -13.61 -23.67 11.14
C GLN A 127 -13.48 -22.18 11.49
N ALA A 128 -13.63 -21.27 10.52
CA ALA A 128 -13.65 -19.83 10.80
C ALA A 128 -14.79 -19.45 11.76
N LYS A 129 -15.99 -20.02 11.60
CA LYS A 129 -17.08 -19.85 12.57
C LYS A 129 -16.75 -20.40 13.95
N ALA A 130 -16.15 -21.60 14.03
CA ALA A 130 -15.75 -22.19 15.30
C ALA A 130 -14.79 -21.27 16.07
N TYR A 131 -13.84 -20.65 15.39
CA TYR A 131 -12.97 -19.63 15.98
C TYR A 131 -13.75 -18.45 16.55
N THR A 132 -14.70 -17.89 15.79
CA THR A 132 -15.50 -16.75 16.28
C THR A 132 -16.36 -17.12 17.49
N ALA A 133 -16.89 -18.36 17.52
CA ALA A 133 -17.66 -18.87 18.65
C ALA A 133 -16.78 -19.08 19.90
N TRP A 134 -15.57 -19.63 19.72
CA TRP A 134 -14.58 -19.74 20.78
C TRP A 134 -14.19 -18.37 21.33
N LEU A 135 -13.87 -17.41 20.45
CA LEU A 135 -13.48 -16.06 20.86
C LEU A 135 -14.62 -15.34 21.59
N ALA A 136 -15.87 -15.53 21.15
CA ALA A 136 -17.05 -15.00 21.82
C ALA A 136 -17.22 -15.59 23.22
N ALA A 137 -17.12 -16.91 23.36
CA ALA A 137 -17.21 -17.60 24.65
C ALA A 137 -16.08 -17.16 25.62
N ARG A 138 -14.87 -16.97 25.09
CA ARG A 138 -13.69 -16.61 25.87
C ARG A 138 -13.71 -15.15 26.34
N SER A 139 -14.10 -14.23 25.47
CA SER A 139 -14.13 -12.79 25.78
C SER A 139 -15.44 -12.32 26.43
N GLY A 140 -16.51 -13.11 26.32
CA GLY A 140 -17.86 -12.68 26.67
C GLY A 140 -18.43 -11.60 25.75
N LYS A 141 -17.80 -11.38 24.58
CA LYS A 141 -18.21 -10.37 23.59
C LYS A 141 -18.81 -11.03 22.34
N PRO A 142 -19.73 -10.36 21.61
CA PRO A 142 -20.45 -10.96 20.48
C PRO A 142 -19.60 -10.99 19.20
N TYR A 143 -18.56 -11.82 19.18
CA TYR A 143 -17.72 -12.06 18.01
C TYR A 143 -18.40 -12.97 16.98
N ARG A 144 -18.19 -12.66 15.70
CA ARG A 144 -18.75 -13.38 14.55
C ARG A 144 -17.96 -13.09 13.28
N LEU A 145 -18.29 -13.78 12.19
CA LEU A 145 -17.87 -13.36 10.85
C LEU A 145 -18.59 -12.05 10.48
N LEU A 146 -17.95 -11.24 9.64
CA LEU A 146 -18.61 -10.11 8.98
C LEU A 146 -19.74 -10.62 8.08
N SER A 147 -20.81 -9.85 7.92
CA SER A 147 -21.61 -10.00 6.71
C SER A 147 -20.83 -9.46 5.51
N GLU A 148 -21.22 -9.86 4.32
CA GLU A 148 -20.63 -9.34 3.10
C GLU A 148 -20.79 -7.82 2.98
N ALA A 149 -21.95 -7.32 3.38
CA ALA A 149 -22.23 -5.89 3.41
C ALA A 149 -21.36 -5.14 4.41
N GLU A 150 -21.12 -5.71 5.60
CA GLU A 150 -20.20 -5.14 6.57
C GLU A 150 -18.76 -5.19 6.08
N TRP A 151 -18.37 -6.27 5.40
CA TRP A 151 -17.04 -6.40 4.83
C TRP A 151 -16.77 -5.34 3.77
N GLU A 152 -17.71 -5.12 2.83
CA GLU A 152 -17.53 -4.11 1.79
C GLU A 152 -17.55 -2.70 2.38
N TYR A 153 -18.44 -2.43 3.35
CA TYR A 153 -18.44 -1.17 4.09
C TYR A 153 -17.07 -0.89 4.74
N ALA A 154 -16.56 -1.88 5.48
CA ALA A 154 -15.27 -1.82 6.15
C ALA A 154 -14.12 -1.63 5.15
N ALA A 155 -14.13 -2.36 4.03
CA ALA A 155 -13.10 -2.30 2.99
C ALA A 155 -13.06 -0.92 2.34
N ARG A 156 -14.24 -0.36 2.01
CA ARG A 156 -14.37 0.95 1.37
C ARG A 156 -13.74 2.06 2.18
N GLY A 157 -13.86 2.06 3.51
CA GLY A 157 -13.33 3.15 4.33
C GLY A 157 -13.98 4.52 4.01
N GLY A 158 -15.18 4.52 3.42
CA GLY A 158 -15.80 5.73 2.85
C GLY A 158 -15.36 6.09 1.43
N ASN A 159 -14.61 5.21 0.74
CA ASN A 159 -14.24 5.36 -0.66
C ASN A 159 -15.23 4.62 -1.59
N GLU A 160 -15.69 5.30 -2.63
CA GLU A 160 -16.60 4.74 -3.65
C GLU A 160 -15.86 4.31 -4.93
N GLY A 161 -14.54 4.47 -4.97
CA GLY A 161 -13.68 4.10 -6.08
C GLY A 161 -13.55 2.60 -6.29
N ARG A 162 -12.67 2.24 -7.23
CA ARG A 162 -12.38 0.86 -7.60
C ARG A 162 -11.65 0.09 -6.49
N TYR A 163 -10.77 0.79 -5.76
CA TYR A 163 -10.00 0.29 -4.62
C TYR A 163 -10.17 1.26 -3.43
N TYR A 164 -9.83 0.83 -2.20
CA TYR A 164 -9.91 1.74 -1.04
C TYR A 164 -8.91 2.90 -1.12
N TRP A 165 -7.84 2.75 -1.90
CA TRP A 165 -6.90 3.83 -2.23
C TRP A 165 -7.32 4.69 -3.43
N GLY A 166 -8.51 4.45 -4.01
CA GLY A 166 -9.08 5.24 -5.10
C GLY A 166 -9.09 4.52 -6.46
N SER A 167 -8.84 5.27 -7.53
CA SER A 167 -8.71 4.75 -8.91
C SER A 167 -7.35 4.07 -9.13
N PHE A 168 -7.27 3.20 -10.14
CA PHE A 168 -6.08 2.40 -10.49
C PHE A 168 -4.76 3.19 -10.43
N ASP A 169 -3.80 2.69 -9.64
CA ASP A 169 -2.39 3.07 -9.62
C ASP A 169 -1.62 2.08 -10.54
N PRO A 170 -0.71 2.55 -11.41
CA PRO A 170 0.08 1.68 -12.28
C PRO A 170 0.97 0.66 -11.53
N SER A 171 1.14 0.79 -10.21
CA SER A 171 1.84 -0.19 -9.37
C SER A 171 0.98 -0.59 -8.15
N PRO A 172 0.00 -1.49 -8.32
CA PRO A 172 -0.85 -1.95 -7.21
C PRO A 172 -0.05 -2.59 -6.07
N CYS A 173 1.14 -3.13 -6.34
CA CYS A 173 2.09 -3.66 -5.35
C CYS A 173 2.47 -2.68 -4.23
N ASN A 174 2.25 -1.38 -4.39
CA ASN A 174 2.49 -0.40 -3.31
C ASN A 174 1.41 -0.41 -2.21
N TYR A 175 0.25 -1.00 -2.49
CA TYR A 175 -0.94 -0.94 -1.63
C TYR A 175 -1.47 -2.31 -1.23
N THR A 176 -1.00 -3.37 -1.87
CA THR A 176 -1.56 -4.70 -1.71
C THR A 176 -0.56 -5.78 -2.12
N ASN A 177 -0.72 -6.96 -1.53
CA ASN A 177 -0.11 -8.21 -1.99
C ASN A 177 -1.03 -8.86 -3.04
N LEU A 178 -0.49 -9.16 -4.22
CA LEU A 178 -1.21 -9.79 -5.33
C LEU A 178 -0.24 -10.63 -6.20
N MET A 179 -0.72 -11.24 -7.29
CA MET A 179 0.21 -11.96 -8.16
C MET A 179 1.05 -11.00 -8.98
N ASP A 180 2.32 -10.98 -8.70
CA ASP A 180 3.29 -10.05 -9.25
C ASP A 180 4.53 -10.80 -9.77
N VAL A 181 5.62 -10.08 -10.03
CA VAL A 181 6.87 -10.73 -10.47
C VAL A 181 7.45 -11.65 -9.39
N SER A 182 7.20 -11.41 -8.10
CA SER A 182 7.63 -12.28 -7.00
C SER A 182 6.90 -13.62 -7.03
N GLY A 183 5.57 -13.62 -7.19
CA GLY A 183 4.75 -14.82 -7.35
C GLY A 183 5.08 -15.60 -8.63
N LYS A 184 5.31 -14.88 -9.75
CA LYS A 184 5.74 -15.49 -11.01
C LYS A 184 7.12 -16.13 -10.94
N ARG A 185 8.05 -15.56 -10.17
CA ARG A 185 9.37 -16.17 -9.91
C ARG A 185 9.23 -17.46 -9.10
N ALA A 186 8.35 -17.48 -8.09
CA ALA A 186 8.14 -18.66 -7.26
C ALA A 186 7.37 -19.79 -7.98
N ALA A 187 6.46 -19.43 -8.88
CA ALA A 187 5.62 -20.35 -9.64
C ALA A 187 5.58 -19.99 -11.15
N PRO A 188 6.66 -20.26 -11.91
CA PRO A 188 6.81 -19.85 -13.31
C PRO A 188 5.74 -20.40 -14.25
N GLU A 189 5.10 -21.52 -13.90
CA GLU A 189 4.00 -22.14 -14.64
C GLU A 189 2.72 -21.30 -14.65
N ARG A 190 2.55 -20.34 -13.72
CA ARG A 190 1.39 -19.47 -13.67
C ARG A 190 1.41 -18.49 -14.83
N TYR A 191 0.40 -18.52 -15.71
CA TYR A 191 0.48 -17.84 -17.02
C TYR A 191 0.49 -16.30 -17.00
N TRP A 192 0.29 -15.66 -15.85
CA TRP A 192 0.17 -14.20 -15.77
C TRP A 192 0.68 -13.66 -14.41
N ALA A 193 1.09 -12.40 -14.40
CA ALA A 193 1.46 -11.62 -13.21
C ALA A 193 1.42 -10.11 -13.52
N GLU A 194 1.15 -9.30 -12.49
CA GLU A 194 1.30 -7.85 -12.58
C GLU A 194 2.78 -7.48 -12.75
N LYS A 195 3.05 -6.39 -13.47
CA LYS A 195 4.42 -5.91 -13.74
C LYS A 195 4.94 -5.01 -12.62
N CYS A 196 4.82 -5.46 -11.39
CA CYS A 196 5.36 -4.82 -10.19
C CYS A 196 5.92 -5.90 -9.25
N ASP A 197 6.56 -5.49 -8.16
CA ASP A 197 7.13 -6.38 -7.14
C ASP A 197 6.67 -5.90 -5.76
N ASP A 198 5.79 -6.66 -5.10
CA ASP A 198 5.34 -6.45 -3.73
C ASP A 198 6.22 -7.18 -2.69
N SER A 199 7.25 -7.90 -3.17
CA SER A 199 8.20 -8.69 -2.38
C SER A 199 7.64 -9.97 -1.74
N PHE A 200 6.38 -10.36 -1.99
CA PHE A 200 5.75 -11.53 -1.38
C PHE A 200 5.17 -12.49 -2.43
N ALA A 201 5.85 -13.62 -2.64
CA ALA A 201 5.39 -14.63 -3.59
C ALA A 201 4.11 -15.38 -3.16
N GLU A 202 3.78 -15.30 -1.87
CA GLU A 202 2.61 -15.88 -1.22
C GLU A 202 2.00 -14.85 -0.26
N ALA A 203 1.17 -15.26 0.70
CA ALA A 203 0.64 -14.36 1.72
C ALA A 203 1.78 -13.58 2.42
N ALA A 204 1.51 -12.34 2.78
CA ALA A 204 2.41 -11.46 3.51
C ALA A 204 2.04 -11.45 5.02
N PRO A 205 2.96 -11.05 5.92
CA PRO A 205 2.57 -10.68 7.27
C PRO A 205 1.45 -9.63 7.24
N VAL A 206 0.47 -9.75 8.12
CA VAL A 206 -0.62 -8.77 8.20
C VAL A 206 -0.07 -7.39 8.56
N GLY A 207 -0.58 -6.37 7.87
CA GLY A 207 -0.18 -4.98 8.00
C GLY A 207 1.07 -4.61 7.20
N SER A 208 1.47 -5.42 6.21
CA SER A 208 2.62 -5.12 5.34
C SER A 208 2.37 -3.94 4.41
N PHE A 209 1.11 -3.64 4.09
CA PHE A 209 0.71 -2.57 3.18
C PHE A 209 -0.02 -1.43 3.91
N PRO A 210 -0.13 -0.23 3.31
CA PRO A 210 -0.90 0.87 3.91
C PRO A 210 -2.35 0.47 4.22
N PRO A 211 -2.93 0.92 5.35
CA PRO A 211 -4.33 0.66 5.63
C PRO A 211 -5.25 1.56 4.80
N ASN A 212 -6.55 1.23 4.81
CA ASN A 212 -7.57 2.18 4.38
C ASN A 212 -7.71 3.35 5.40
N THR A 213 -8.55 4.31 5.05
CA THR A 213 -8.86 5.53 5.85
C THR A 213 -9.37 5.26 7.25
N TRP A 214 -9.91 4.06 7.52
CA TRP A 214 -10.36 3.66 8.86
C TRP A 214 -9.30 2.85 9.63
N GLY A 215 -8.11 2.66 9.06
CA GLY A 215 -7.02 1.94 9.72
C GLY A 215 -7.14 0.42 9.65
N LEU A 216 -7.98 -0.10 8.74
CA LEU A 216 -8.07 -1.53 8.43
C LEU A 216 -7.05 -1.87 7.35
N TYR A 217 -6.31 -2.94 7.57
CA TYR A 217 -5.22 -3.40 6.71
C TYR A 217 -5.66 -4.61 5.89
N ASP A 218 -5.01 -4.75 4.74
CA ASP A 218 -5.11 -5.94 3.87
C ASP A 218 -6.56 -6.24 3.46
N MET A 219 -7.42 -5.21 3.39
CA MET A 219 -8.82 -5.37 2.96
C MET A 219 -8.93 -5.73 1.48
N LEU A 220 -7.87 -5.51 0.70
CA LEU A 220 -7.77 -5.94 -0.70
C LEU A 220 -6.42 -6.61 -0.85
N GLY A 221 -6.41 -7.82 -1.41
CA GLY A 221 -5.24 -8.69 -1.58
C GLY A 221 -4.85 -9.46 -0.32
N ASN A 222 -3.60 -9.91 -0.27
CA ASN A 222 -3.08 -10.85 0.73
C ASN A 222 -3.83 -12.19 0.71
N VAL A 223 -4.98 -12.34 1.38
CA VAL A 223 -5.81 -13.56 1.31
C VAL A 223 -7.28 -13.21 1.14
N TRP A 224 -8.01 -14.08 0.43
CA TRP A 224 -9.47 -14.02 0.42
C TRP A 224 -10.02 -14.19 1.84
N GLU A 225 -11.15 -13.56 2.13
CA GLU A 225 -11.75 -13.58 3.46
C GLU A 225 -13.15 -14.19 3.43
N TRP A 226 -13.36 -15.26 4.21
CA TRP A 226 -14.69 -15.80 4.47
C TRP A 226 -15.61 -14.77 5.16
N VAL A 227 -16.82 -14.60 4.63
CA VAL A 227 -17.91 -13.83 5.28
C VAL A 227 -19.09 -14.74 5.63
N GLY A 228 -20.07 -14.22 6.37
CA GLY A 228 -21.21 -15.00 6.87
C GLY A 228 -22.16 -15.50 5.77
N ASP A 229 -22.17 -14.82 4.62
CA ASP A 229 -23.23 -14.86 3.61
C ASP A 229 -23.21 -16.10 2.72
N CYS A 230 -24.39 -16.48 2.25
CA CYS A 230 -24.54 -17.45 1.17
C CYS A 230 -24.34 -16.74 -0.17
N TRP A 231 -23.77 -17.46 -1.14
CA TRP A 231 -23.64 -16.92 -2.49
C TRP A 231 -25.01 -16.74 -3.16
N HIS A 232 -25.18 -15.60 -3.83
CA HIS A 232 -26.33 -15.27 -4.67
C HIS A 232 -25.83 -14.77 -6.03
N ALA A 233 -26.64 -14.94 -7.07
CA ALA A 233 -26.24 -14.63 -8.45
C ALA A 233 -26.10 -13.12 -8.73
N ASP A 234 -26.72 -12.27 -7.92
CA ASP A 234 -26.72 -10.82 -8.00
C ASP A 234 -27.21 -10.21 -6.66
N TYR A 235 -27.37 -8.89 -6.59
CA TYR A 235 -27.84 -8.16 -5.42
C TYR A 235 -29.33 -7.73 -5.46
N SER A 236 -30.13 -8.24 -6.40
CA SER A 236 -31.49 -7.71 -6.64
C SER A 236 -32.43 -7.84 -5.43
N ASN A 237 -32.16 -8.79 -4.53
CA ASN A 237 -32.91 -9.03 -3.29
C ASN A 237 -32.00 -9.03 -2.05
N ALA A 238 -30.86 -8.33 -2.12
CA ALA A 238 -29.91 -8.28 -1.02
C ALA A 238 -30.50 -7.53 0.19
N PRO A 239 -30.20 -7.96 1.43
CA PRO A 239 -30.55 -7.22 2.63
C PRO A 239 -29.92 -5.81 2.63
N SER A 240 -30.71 -4.82 3.05
CA SER A 240 -30.28 -3.42 3.11
C SER A 240 -29.95 -2.94 4.52
N ASP A 241 -29.84 -3.86 5.49
CA ASP A 241 -29.61 -3.58 6.92
C ASP A 241 -28.26 -4.13 7.45
N GLY A 242 -27.40 -4.58 6.54
CA GLY A 242 -26.09 -5.14 6.88
C GLY A 242 -26.15 -6.56 7.46
N SER A 243 -27.33 -7.18 7.53
CA SER A 243 -27.46 -8.57 7.98
C SER A 243 -26.84 -9.56 6.99
N VAL A 244 -26.52 -10.75 7.50
CA VAL A 244 -26.00 -11.85 6.68
C VAL A 244 -27.10 -12.35 5.74
N TRP A 245 -26.82 -12.38 4.43
CA TRP A 245 -27.73 -12.88 3.42
C TRP A 245 -27.71 -14.41 3.36
N LEU A 246 -28.70 -15.03 3.99
CA LEU A 246 -28.87 -16.48 4.01
C LEU A 246 -29.80 -16.96 2.88
N ALA A 247 -29.57 -18.19 2.44
CA ALA A 247 -30.41 -18.92 1.49
C ALA A 247 -30.83 -20.27 2.08
N ASP A 248 -31.97 -20.80 1.63
CA ASP A 248 -32.51 -22.09 2.06
C ASP A 248 -31.49 -23.24 1.85
N SER A 249 -30.70 -23.17 0.78
CA SER A 249 -29.58 -24.08 0.54
C SER A 249 -28.28 -23.30 0.36
N CYS A 250 -27.44 -23.28 1.39
CA CYS A 250 -26.19 -22.54 1.40
C CYS A 250 -25.00 -23.42 0.98
N ARG A 251 -24.94 -23.79 -0.30
CA ARG A 251 -23.86 -24.69 -0.81
C ARG A 251 -22.52 -23.99 -0.91
N LYS A 252 -22.52 -22.69 -1.20
CA LYS A 252 -21.33 -21.85 -1.30
C LYS A 252 -21.45 -20.67 -0.37
N ARG A 253 -20.32 -20.30 0.23
CA ARG A 253 -20.16 -19.11 1.07
C ARG A 253 -19.39 -18.07 0.29
N VAL A 254 -19.78 -16.81 0.47
CA VAL A 254 -19.08 -15.69 -0.14
C VAL A 254 -17.68 -15.58 0.49
N ASN A 255 -16.69 -15.24 -0.34
CA ASN A 255 -15.43 -14.70 0.10
C ASN A 255 -15.10 -13.38 -0.65
N ARG A 256 -14.29 -12.54 -0.02
CA ARG A 256 -14.06 -11.15 -0.44
C ARG A 256 -12.57 -10.78 -0.41
N GLY A 257 -12.19 -9.72 -1.11
CA GLY A 257 -10.86 -9.08 -0.99
C GLY A 257 -9.84 -9.45 -2.06
N GLY A 258 -9.92 -10.62 -2.69
CA GLY A 258 -8.80 -11.11 -3.51
C GLY A 258 -7.66 -11.63 -2.65
N GLY A 259 -6.58 -12.11 -3.27
CA GLY A 259 -5.40 -12.56 -2.56
C GLY A 259 -4.13 -12.51 -3.41
N TRP A 260 -3.01 -12.94 -2.81
CA TRP A 260 -1.67 -12.99 -3.39
C TRP A 260 -1.57 -13.76 -4.72
N GLY A 261 -2.55 -14.61 -5.03
CA GLY A 261 -2.63 -15.35 -6.30
C GLY A 261 -3.47 -14.66 -7.38
N ASN A 262 -3.97 -13.45 -7.16
CA ASN A 262 -4.97 -12.80 -8.02
C ASN A 262 -4.48 -11.47 -8.62
N ASN A 263 -5.10 -11.06 -9.74
CA ASN A 263 -4.73 -9.84 -10.46
C ASN A 263 -5.44 -8.64 -9.84
N ALA A 264 -5.05 -7.43 -10.22
CA ALA A 264 -5.68 -6.22 -9.72
C ALA A 264 -7.21 -6.19 -9.96
N ASN A 265 -7.73 -6.86 -11.00
CA ASN A 265 -9.18 -6.90 -11.26
C ASN A 265 -9.97 -7.69 -10.22
N ALA A 266 -9.37 -8.69 -9.58
CA ALA A 266 -10.02 -9.48 -8.53
C ALA A 266 -9.99 -8.76 -7.16
N LEU A 267 -9.15 -7.74 -7.02
CA LEU A 267 -8.94 -6.96 -5.79
C LEU A 267 -9.81 -5.70 -5.75
N ARG A 268 -10.84 -5.58 -6.58
CA ARG A 268 -11.75 -4.43 -6.53
C ARG A 268 -12.64 -4.48 -5.29
N LEU A 269 -13.01 -3.33 -4.75
CA LEU A 269 -13.90 -3.22 -3.60
C LEU A 269 -15.22 -3.99 -3.79
N SER A 270 -15.75 -4.00 -5.01
CA SER A 270 -16.97 -4.72 -5.37
C SER A 270 -16.75 -6.19 -5.71
N SER A 271 -15.52 -6.67 -5.93
CA SER A 271 -15.23 -8.01 -6.46
C SER A 271 -15.57 -9.13 -5.46
N ARG A 272 -16.52 -9.99 -5.81
CA ARG A 272 -17.02 -11.09 -4.97
C ARG A 272 -16.66 -12.41 -5.59
N ASP A 273 -16.40 -13.42 -4.77
CA ASP A 273 -16.32 -14.81 -5.22
C ASP A 273 -16.97 -15.72 -4.16
N ALA A 274 -17.07 -17.01 -4.45
CA ALA A 274 -17.66 -17.98 -3.54
C ALA A 274 -17.15 -19.41 -3.72
N ASP A 275 -16.86 -20.01 -2.58
CA ASP A 275 -16.38 -21.38 -2.46
C ASP A 275 -17.33 -22.25 -1.63
N PRO A 276 -17.35 -23.57 -1.85
CA PRO A 276 -18.01 -24.51 -0.95
C PRO A 276 -17.55 -24.33 0.51
N SER A 277 -18.47 -24.46 1.46
CA SER A 277 -18.18 -24.17 2.88
C SER A 277 -17.12 -25.07 3.51
N ASP A 278 -16.85 -26.23 2.91
CA ASP A 278 -15.88 -27.24 3.30
C ASP A 278 -14.57 -27.18 2.49
N THR A 279 -14.45 -26.23 1.56
CA THR A 279 -13.19 -25.98 0.84
C THR A 279 -12.16 -25.36 1.76
N THR A 280 -10.90 -25.73 1.54
CA THR A 280 -9.72 -25.09 2.12
C THR A 280 -8.80 -24.62 1.00
N SER A 281 -8.23 -23.43 1.11
CA SER A 281 -7.24 -22.91 0.16
C SER A 281 -6.13 -22.16 0.92
N ASP A 282 -4.91 -22.21 0.40
CA ASP A 282 -3.73 -21.57 1.00
C ASP A 282 -3.76 -20.04 0.83
N GLY A 283 -4.69 -19.52 0.01
CA GLY A 283 -4.97 -18.09 -0.15
C GLY A 283 -6.33 -17.66 0.40
N LEU A 284 -6.94 -18.44 1.30
CA LEU A 284 -8.27 -18.18 1.88
C LEU A 284 -8.23 -18.25 3.41
N GLY A 285 -8.43 -17.09 4.03
CA GLY A 285 -8.52 -16.87 5.48
C GLY A 285 -9.83 -16.19 5.86
N PHE A 286 -9.78 -15.35 6.90
CA PHE A 286 -10.94 -14.60 7.38
C PHE A 286 -10.56 -13.49 8.36
N ARG A 287 -11.52 -12.62 8.61
CA ARG A 287 -11.47 -11.54 9.62
C ARG A 287 -12.71 -11.62 10.50
N VAL A 288 -12.59 -11.08 11.71
CA VAL A 288 -13.67 -11.09 12.70
C VAL A 288 -14.38 -9.75 12.80
N ALA A 289 -15.67 -9.79 13.10
CA ALA A 289 -16.45 -8.66 13.57
C ALA A 289 -16.92 -8.89 15.01
N ARG A 290 -17.19 -7.79 15.70
CA ARG A 290 -17.79 -7.76 17.02
C ARG A 290 -18.89 -6.70 17.03
N ALA A 291 -20.11 -7.07 17.42
CA ALA A 291 -21.16 -6.08 17.63
C ALA A 291 -20.84 -5.19 18.84
N LEU A 292 -21.07 -3.88 18.72
CA LEU A 292 -20.91 -2.92 19.81
C LEU A 292 -22.26 -2.71 20.52
N SER A 293 -22.25 -2.71 21.85
CA SER A 293 -23.43 -2.26 22.60
C SER A 293 -23.70 -0.78 22.35
N SER A 294 -24.93 -0.31 22.57
CA SER A 294 -25.28 1.12 22.42
C SER A 294 -24.39 2.02 23.30
N ASN A 295 -23.98 1.55 24.47
CA ASN A 295 -23.07 2.28 25.36
C ASN A 295 -21.64 2.34 24.81
N GLU A 296 -21.11 1.22 24.31
CA GLU A 296 -19.78 1.18 23.67
C GLU A 296 -19.76 2.06 22.40
N ALA A 297 -20.80 1.95 21.56
CA ALA A 297 -20.96 2.80 20.38
C ALA A 297 -21.03 4.30 20.75
N ALA A 298 -21.76 4.67 21.80
CA ALA A 298 -21.87 6.06 22.26
C ALA A 298 -20.57 6.59 22.87
N GLN A 299 -19.86 5.79 23.67
CA GLN A 299 -18.54 6.15 24.22
C GLN A 299 -17.52 6.40 23.10
N MET A 300 -17.58 5.60 22.05
CA MET A 300 -16.67 5.73 20.91
C MET A 300 -17.09 6.83 19.93
N ALA A 301 -18.38 7.16 19.83
CA ALA A 301 -18.87 8.34 19.11
C ALA A 301 -18.44 9.67 19.78
N ASN A 302 -18.35 9.69 21.12
CA ASN A 302 -17.82 10.82 21.89
C ASN A 302 -16.28 10.94 21.84
N ALA A 303 -15.58 9.87 21.49
CA ALA A 303 -14.16 9.88 21.17
C ALA A 303 -13.92 10.18 19.68
N THR A 304 -14.70 11.11 19.12
CA THR A 304 -14.74 11.39 17.70
C THR A 304 -13.33 11.69 17.18
N PRO A 305 -12.91 11.13 16.03
CA PRO A 305 -11.98 11.82 15.14
C PRO A 305 -12.48 13.26 15.01
N ASP A 306 -11.58 14.24 15.02
CA ASP A 306 -11.96 15.63 14.75
C ASP A 306 -12.98 15.66 13.62
N LYS A 307 -14.14 16.28 13.83
CA LYS A 307 -15.22 16.42 12.82
C LYS A 307 -14.79 17.35 11.66
N ARG A 308 -13.50 17.34 11.31
CA ARG A 308 -12.88 17.99 10.15
C ARG A 308 -12.43 17.00 9.09
N VAL A 309 -13.08 15.85 8.99
CA VAL A 309 -13.10 15.11 7.72
C VAL A 309 -14.54 14.75 7.44
N GLU A 310 -15.35 15.78 7.18
CA GLU A 310 -16.44 15.60 6.22
C GLU A 310 -15.77 15.17 4.91
N THR A 311 -16.13 14.00 4.39
CA THR A 311 -15.95 13.69 2.98
C THR A 311 -16.93 14.55 2.19
N VAL A 312 -16.59 15.83 2.08
CA VAL A 312 -17.01 16.67 0.97
C VAL A 312 -15.89 16.46 -0.05
N GLY A 313 -16.13 15.71 -1.12
CA GLY A 313 -15.37 16.00 -2.35
C GLY A 313 -15.49 17.50 -2.57
N PRO A 314 -14.40 18.24 -2.81
CA PRO A 314 -14.28 19.62 -2.35
C PRO A 314 -15.52 20.43 -2.70
N THR A 315 -16.25 20.92 -1.69
CA THR A 315 -16.98 22.18 -1.85
C THR A 315 -15.92 23.24 -1.65
N LEU A 316 -15.57 23.93 -2.72
CA LEU A 316 -14.67 25.07 -2.64
C LEU A 316 -15.21 26.08 -1.62
N LEU A 317 -14.34 26.57 -0.73
CA LEU A 317 -14.73 27.53 0.31
C LEU A 317 -15.48 28.70 -0.34
N THR A 318 -16.69 28.98 0.15
CA THR A 318 -17.51 30.09 -0.33
C THR A 318 -16.77 31.42 -0.20
N LYS A 319 -17.15 32.42 -1.01
CA LYS A 319 -16.57 33.78 -0.97
C LYS A 319 -16.58 34.40 0.43
N ALA A 320 -17.56 34.05 1.27
CA ALA A 320 -17.66 34.49 2.66
C ALA A 320 -16.66 33.80 3.59
N GLN A 321 -16.41 32.50 3.38
CA GLN A 321 -15.40 31.73 4.12
C GLN A 321 -13.98 32.19 3.77
N ARG A 322 -13.72 32.52 2.49
CA ARG A 322 -12.47 33.16 2.03
C ARG A 322 -12.22 34.49 2.73
N LYS A 323 -13.20 35.40 2.75
CA LYS A 323 -13.08 36.72 3.39
C LYS A 323 -12.87 36.67 4.91
N LYS A 324 -13.41 35.63 5.57
CA LYS A 324 -13.24 35.40 7.01
C LYS A 324 -11.85 34.86 7.37
N LEU A 325 -11.24 34.11 6.46
CA LEU A 325 -9.87 33.60 6.57
C LEU A 325 -8.83 34.67 6.18
N GLU A 326 -9.10 35.51 5.18
CA GLU A 326 -8.28 36.69 4.82
C GLU A 326 -8.13 37.65 6.01
N ALA A 327 -9.23 37.95 6.73
CA ALA A 327 -9.22 38.78 7.93
C ALA A 327 -8.50 38.13 9.13
N ALA A 328 -8.29 36.80 9.11
CA ALA A 328 -7.52 36.08 10.12
C ALA A 328 -6.03 35.98 9.78
N ALA A 329 -5.67 35.96 8.48
CA ALA A 329 -4.31 35.86 7.97
C ALA A 329 -3.50 37.18 8.08
N GLU A 330 -4.17 38.34 8.08
CA GLU A 330 -3.52 39.65 8.26
C GLU A 330 -2.88 39.87 9.66
N LYS A 331 -3.05 38.91 10.59
CA LYS A 331 -2.49 39.00 11.95
C LYS A 331 -1.22 38.18 12.19
N SER A 332 -0.67 37.48 11.20
CA SER A 332 0.48 36.59 11.43
C SER A 332 1.53 36.62 10.33
N LEU A 333 2.14 37.76 10.04
CA LEU A 333 3.40 37.80 9.29
C LEU A 333 4.37 38.82 9.90
N SER A 334 5.46 38.30 10.48
CA SER A 334 6.69 39.02 10.76
C SER A 334 7.68 38.76 9.62
N PRO A 335 8.36 39.76 9.05
CA PRO A 335 9.32 39.55 7.99
C PRO A 335 10.70 39.19 8.57
N ALA A 336 11.16 37.97 8.34
CA ALA A 336 12.58 37.65 8.41
C ALA A 336 12.90 36.38 7.61
N THR A 337 13.35 36.52 6.36
CA THR A 337 14.40 35.68 5.77
C THR A 337 14.95 36.31 4.49
N SER A 338 16.27 36.16 4.31
CA SER A 338 17.18 36.75 3.33
C SER A 338 16.77 36.67 1.84
N SER A 339 16.95 37.78 1.12
CA SER A 339 16.54 38.00 -0.28
C SER A 339 17.20 37.10 -1.35
N LEU A 340 18.39 36.54 -1.10
CA LEU A 340 19.06 35.66 -2.08
C LEU A 340 18.46 34.25 -2.17
N ALA A 341 17.97 33.69 -1.05
CA ALA A 341 17.44 32.32 -1.01
C ALA A 341 16.09 32.20 -1.74
N VAL A 342 15.33 33.29 -1.79
CA VAL A 342 14.05 33.36 -2.50
C VAL A 342 14.28 33.34 -4.02
N ALA A 343 15.28 34.08 -4.52
CA ALA A 343 15.54 34.19 -5.96
C ALA A 343 15.93 32.83 -6.61
N THR A 344 16.75 32.02 -5.93
CA THR A 344 17.11 30.68 -6.42
C THR A 344 15.93 29.71 -6.38
N SER A 345 15.09 29.80 -5.34
CA SER A 345 13.91 28.96 -5.19
C SER A 345 12.85 29.14 -6.28
N LEU A 346 12.83 30.30 -6.95
CA LEU A 346 11.86 30.66 -8.00
C LEU A 346 12.22 30.18 -9.42
N ALA A 347 13.40 29.61 -9.63
CA ALA A 347 13.84 29.18 -10.96
C ALA A 347 12.90 28.11 -11.55
N LEU A 348 12.43 28.29 -12.79
CA LEU A 348 11.44 27.42 -13.43
C LEU A 348 12.02 26.16 -14.07
N GLU A 349 13.35 26.07 -14.17
CA GLU A 349 14.05 24.90 -14.70
C GLU A 349 15.24 24.62 -13.79
N ARG A 350 15.36 23.35 -13.38
CA ARG A 350 16.40 22.90 -12.46
C ARG A 350 17.06 21.63 -13.00
N GLN A 351 18.38 21.59 -12.83
CA GLN A 351 19.23 20.45 -13.12
C GLN A 351 19.19 19.49 -11.93
N LEU A 352 18.80 18.26 -12.20
CA LEU A 352 18.84 17.15 -11.27
C LEU A 352 20.09 16.30 -11.52
N ASP A 353 20.94 16.11 -10.52
CA ASP A 353 22.08 15.20 -10.57
C ASP A 353 22.07 14.26 -9.36
N VAL A 354 22.24 12.96 -9.62
CA VAL A 354 22.28 11.89 -8.61
C VAL A 354 23.49 11.02 -8.88
N ARG A 355 24.35 10.82 -7.88
CA ARG A 355 25.43 9.86 -7.93
C ARG A 355 25.32 8.92 -6.76
N ILE A 356 25.34 7.62 -7.01
CA ILE A 356 25.28 6.61 -5.96
C ILE A 356 26.39 5.62 -6.19
N SER A 357 27.15 5.30 -5.15
CA SER A 357 28.09 4.18 -5.17
C SER A 357 27.72 3.19 -4.07
N VAL A 358 27.79 1.92 -4.41
CA VAL A 358 27.47 0.78 -3.56
C VAL A 358 28.65 -0.17 -3.60
N LYS A 359 29.14 -0.56 -2.44
CA LYS A 359 30.09 -1.66 -2.31
C LYS A 359 29.59 -2.61 -1.23
N GLY A 360 29.43 -3.89 -1.56
CA GLY A 360 28.90 -4.85 -0.62
C GLY A 360 29.63 -6.17 -0.61
N ASP A 361 29.56 -6.82 0.55
CA ASP A 361 29.90 -8.22 0.75
C ASP A 361 28.69 -8.93 1.36
N GLN A 362 28.45 -10.16 0.93
CA GLN A 362 27.34 -10.97 1.40
C GLN A 362 27.74 -12.43 1.46
N ALA A 363 27.56 -13.04 2.62
CA ALA A 363 27.54 -14.47 2.79
C ALA A 363 26.10 -14.96 2.78
N TRP A 364 25.89 -16.09 2.13
CA TRP A 364 24.60 -16.75 2.05
C TRP A 364 24.75 -18.22 2.41
N LYS A 365 23.95 -18.69 3.37
CA LYS A 365 23.99 -20.07 3.84
C LYS A 365 22.60 -20.64 4.08
N ASN A 366 22.35 -21.83 3.55
CA ASN A 366 21.23 -22.71 3.89
C ASN A 366 21.66 -24.18 3.73
N VAL A 367 20.71 -25.12 3.83
CA VAL A 367 21.00 -26.57 3.69
C VAL A 367 21.37 -27.00 2.26
N LEU A 368 21.10 -26.15 1.27
CA LEU A 368 21.30 -26.40 -0.17
C LEU A 368 22.43 -25.57 -0.78
N GLN A 369 23.03 -24.65 -0.02
CA GLN A 369 23.96 -23.68 -0.55
C GLN A 369 24.80 -23.02 0.53
N HIS A 370 26.05 -22.77 0.20
CA HIS A 370 26.88 -21.77 0.87
C HIS A 370 27.62 -20.96 -0.19
N SER A 371 27.51 -19.63 -0.13
CA SER A 371 28.13 -18.76 -1.12
C SER A 371 28.62 -17.47 -0.49
N GLN A 372 29.67 -16.91 -1.09
CA GLN A 372 30.21 -15.60 -0.80
C GLN A 372 30.00 -14.75 -2.04
N ALA A 373 29.57 -13.51 -1.83
CA ALA A 373 29.26 -12.58 -2.87
C ALA A 373 29.88 -11.21 -2.58
N THR A 374 30.29 -10.53 -3.63
CA THR A 374 30.68 -9.11 -3.59
C THR A 374 29.98 -8.37 -4.71
N THR A 375 29.58 -7.13 -4.45
CA THR A 375 29.03 -6.25 -5.49
C THR A 375 29.66 -4.87 -5.42
N GLN A 376 29.89 -4.26 -6.57
CA GLN A 376 30.23 -2.85 -6.71
C GLN A 376 29.34 -2.25 -7.79
N GLN A 377 28.57 -1.24 -7.43
CA GLN A 377 27.63 -0.58 -8.33
C GLN A 377 27.84 0.93 -8.25
N ASP A 378 27.96 1.60 -9.39
CA ASP A 378 28.06 3.05 -9.46
C ASP A 378 27.01 3.57 -10.45
N TYR A 379 26.25 4.55 -10.00
CA TYR A 379 25.19 5.22 -10.77
C TYR A 379 25.52 6.70 -10.86
N ALA A 380 25.43 7.26 -12.06
CA ALA A 380 25.46 8.70 -12.31
C ALA A 380 24.30 9.07 -13.24
N LEU A 381 23.27 9.67 -12.65
CA LEU A 381 22.04 10.07 -13.32
C LEU A 381 21.95 11.59 -13.35
N SER A 382 21.59 12.16 -14.48
CA SER A 382 21.50 13.59 -14.67
C SER A 382 20.34 13.93 -15.60
N THR A 383 19.50 14.88 -15.22
CA THR A 383 18.40 15.35 -16.07
C THR A 383 17.93 16.76 -15.70
N ARG A 384 16.89 17.25 -16.38
CA ARG A 384 16.26 18.53 -16.06
C ARG A 384 14.78 18.38 -15.86
N LEU A 385 14.28 19.09 -14.85
CA LEU A 385 12.86 19.19 -14.55
C LEU A 385 12.41 20.64 -14.70
N ARG A 386 11.14 20.82 -15.05
CA ARG A 386 10.56 22.14 -15.31
C ARG A 386 9.29 22.34 -14.49
N SER A 387 9.13 23.55 -13.97
CA SER A 387 7.90 24.03 -13.34
C SER A 387 6.99 24.70 -14.35
N ASP A 388 5.68 24.62 -14.10
CA ASP A 388 4.66 25.41 -14.80
C ASP A 388 4.67 26.89 -14.38
N GLY A 389 5.50 27.26 -13.41
CA GLY A 389 5.65 28.62 -12.89
C GLY A 389 4.52 29.08 -11.99
N VAL A 390 3.71 28.14 -11.55
CA VAL A 390 2.57 28.36 -10.70
C VAL A 390 2.96 28.12 -9.24
N LEU A 391 2.70 29.10 -8.38
CA LEU A 391 2.89 28.95 -6.93
C LEU A 391 1.64 28.33 -6.28
N TYR A 392 1.82 27.15 -5.72
CA TYR A 392 0.77 26.40 -5.03
C TYR A 392 0.77 26.74 -3.54
N GLY A 393 -0.40 26.68 -2.92
CA GLY A 393 -0.56 26.89 -1.47
C GLY A 393 -0.22 25.65 -0.64
N ASP A 394 -0.23 24.49 -1.29
CA ASP A 394 -0.01 23.19 -0.68
C ASP A 394 1.19 22.45 -1.28
N ASN A 395 1.66 21.40 -0.61
CA ASN A 395 2.79 20.59 -1.06
C ASN A 395 2.28 19.31 -1.73
N LEU A 396 2.46 19.15 -3.05
CA LEU A 396 2.06 17.94 -3.78
C LEU A 396 2.68 16.65 -3.22
N LEU A 397 3.80 16.78 -2.51
CA LEU A 397 4.54 15.70 -1.87
C LEU A 397 4.53 15.86 -0.34
N ASP A 398 3.40 16.32 0.23
CA ASP A 398 3.23 16.46 1.67
C ASP A 398 3.56 15.14 2.38
N PRO A 399 4.41 15.14 3.43
CA PRO A 399 4.72 13.94 4.20
C PRO A 399 3.48 13.28 4.82
N ASN A 400 2.41 14.06 5.05
CA ASN A 400 1.13 13.51 5.46
C ASN A 400 0.38 12.93 4.24
N THR A 401 0.28 11.60 4.18
CA THR A 401 -0.36 10.89 3.06
C THR A 401 -1.80 11.33 2.77
N ALA A 402 -2.64 11.52 3.79
CA ALA A 402 -4.03 11.94 3.57
C ALA A 402 -4.11 13.34 2.95
N LYS A 403 -3.29 14.26 3.45
CA LYS A 403 -3.20 15.62 2.91
C LYS A 403 -2.65 15.62 1.48
N ARG A 404 -1.58 14.87 1.24
CA ARG A 404 -0.98 14.66 -0.08
C ARG A 404 -1.99 14.13 -1.11
N LEU A 405 -2.80 13.13 -0.73
CA LEU A 405 -3.84 12.57 -1.61
C LEU A 405 -4.90 13.61 -1.97
N SER A 406 -5.37 14.40 -1.00
CA SER A 406 -6.30 15.51 -1.24
C SER A 406 -5.71 16.55 -2.20
N ILE A 407 -4.44 16.94 -1.99
CA ILE A 407 -3.74 17.92 -2.85
C ILE A 407 -3.61 17.38 -4.28
N LYS A 408 -3.25 16.10 -4.43
CA LYS A 408 -3.09 15.44 -5.73
C LYS A 408 -4.40 15.42 -6.51
N GLN A 409 -5.53 15.15 -5.86
CA GLN A 409 -6.85 15.23 -6.51
C GLN A 409 -7.18 16.64 -7.02
N GLN A 410 -6.97 17.67 -6.20
CA GLN A 410 -7.22 19.06 -6.60
C GLN A 410 -6.30 19.51 -7.74
N PHE A 411 -5.03 19.11 -7.69
CA PHE A 411 -4.05 19.35 -8.76
C PHE A 411 -4.49 18.72 -10.08
N LEU A 412 -4.91 17.44 -10.07
CA LEU A 412 -5.37 16.73 -11.26
C LEU A 412 -6.65 17.36 -11.83
N ALA A 413 -7.62 17.69 -10.97
CA ALA A 413 -8.85 18.36 -11.38
C ALA A 413 -8.54 19.70 -12.07
N ARG A 414 -7.68 20.53 -11.47
CA ARG A 414 -7.27 21.81 -12.07
C ARG A 414 -6.63 21.63 -13.44
N ARG A 415 -5.68 20.70 -13.58
CA ARG A 415 -5.01 20.45 -14.87
C ARG A 415 -6.00 19.99 -15.94
N GLY A 416 -6.92 19.09 -15.59
CA GLY A 416 -7.97 18.66 -16.50
C GLY A 416 -8.91 19.81 -16.88
N LEU A 417 -9.29 20.66 -15.93
CA LEU A 417 -10.14 21.84 -16.18
C LEU A 417 -9.47 22.84 -17.13
N MET A 418 -8.17 23.12 -16.94
CA MET A 418 -7.39 23.96 -17.84
C MET A 418 -7.37 23.41 -19.27
N ARG A 419 -7.18 22.10 -19.43
CA ARG A 419 -7.21 21.43 -20.74
C ARG A 419 -8.59 21.49 -21.37
N LEU A 420 -9.64 21.19 -20.62
CA LEU A 420 -11.03 21.28 -21.10
C LEU A 420 -11.38 22.70 -21.51
N LYS A 421 -10.99 23.70 -20.71
CA LYS A 421 -11.16 25.12 -21.02
C LYS A 421 -10.47 25.49 -22.33
N ALA A 422 -9.22 25.05 -22.53
CA ALA A 422 -8.48 25.28 -23.76
C ALA A 422 -9.14 24.61 -24.98
N GLN A 423 -9.68 23.40 -24.82
CA GLN A 423 -10.38 22.66 -25.88
C GLN A 423 -11.76 23.24 -26.21
N ASN A 424 -12.38 23.94 -25.26
CA ASN A 424 -13.72 24.49 -25.38
C ASN A 424 -13.70 26.03 -25.55
N GLY A 425 -12.79 26.54 -26.39
CA GLY A 425 -12.76 27.95 -26.78
C GLY A 425 -12.45 28.92 -25.63
N GLY A 426 -11.72 28.47 -24.61
CA GLY A 426 -11.32 29.29 -23.46
C GLY A 426 -12.37 29.39 -22.35
N ARG A 427 -13.43 28.57 -22.36
CA ARG A 427 -14.45 28.52 -21.30
C ARG A 427 -14.69 27.11 -20.78
N LEU A 428 -15.04 26.98 -19.51
CA LEU A 428 -15.48 25.68 -18.98
C LEU A 428 -16.84 25.25 -19.58
N PRO A 429 -17.08 23.94 -19.73
CA PRO A 429 -18.38 23.40 -20.17
C PRO A 429 -19.46 23.77 -19.14
N ARG A 430 -20.65 24.16 -19.62
CA ARG A 430 -21.77 24.61 -18.76
C ARG A 430 -22.98 23.68 -18.78
N THR A 431 -23.05 22.76 -19.73
CA THR A 431 -24.16 21.81 -19.83
C THR A 431 -23.63 20.38 -19.86
N ALA A 432 -24.44 19.43 -19.37
CA ALA A 432 -24.13 18.00 -19.44
C ALA A 432 -23.90 17.54 -20.89
N GLN A 433 -24.56 18.18 -21.86
CA GLN A 433 -24.38 17.90 -23.28
C GLN A 433 -23.04 18.41 -23.82
N GLU A 434 -22.59 19.60 -23.39
CA GLU A 434 -21.25 20.10 -23.71
C GLU A 434 -20.16 19.20 -23.11
N LEU A 435 -20.37 18.71 -21.88
CA LEU A 435 -19.45 17.78 -21.22
C LEU A 435 -19.39 16.44 -21.96
N ALA A 436 -20.55 15.84 -22.26
CA ALA A 436 -20.64 14.59 -23.00
C ALA A 436 -20.05 14.68 -24.42
N ALA A 437 -20.21 15.82 -25.11
CA ALA A 437 -19.62 16.06 -26.43
C ALA A 437 -18.08 16.15 -26.38
N LEU A 438 -17.52 16.62 -25.26
CA LEU A 438 -16.07 16.65 -25.01
C LEU A 438 -15.53 15.28 -24.55
N GLU A 439 -16.32 14.52 -23.79
CA GLU A 439 -16.00 13.14 -23.37
C GLU A 439 -16.01 12.16 -24.55
N ALA A 440 -16.99 12.25 -25.45
CA ALA A 440 -17.16 11.36 -26.60
C ALA A 440 -15.97 11.42 -27.60
N LYS A 441 -15.17 12.48 -27.58
CA LYS A 441 -13.94 12.61 -28.40
C LYS A 441 -12.77 11.75 -27.91
N THR A 442 -12.91 11.03 -26.80
CA THR A 442 -11.83 10.24 -26.22
C THR A 442 -12.23 8.76 -26.13
N LYS A 443 -11.77 7.94 -27.08
CA LYS A 443 -11.85 6.48 -26.97
C LYS A 443 -10.51 5.84 -27.31
N ASN A 444 -10.17 4.82 -26.52
CA ASN A 444 -8.99 3.93 -26.59
C ASN A 444 -7.64 4.53 -26.19
N CYS A 445 -7.44 4.75 -24.88
CA CYS A 445 -6.10 4.82 -24.29
C CYS A 445 -5.67 3.42 -23.84
N MET A 446 -5.17 2.57 -24.74
CA MET A 446 -4.50 1.33 -24.33
C MET A 446 -3.00 1.46 -24.57
N LEU A 447 -2.21 1.32 -23.49
CA LEU A 447 -0.74 1.26 -23.48
C LEU A 447 0.03 2.57 -23.75
N ASP A 448 -0.62 3.74 -23.77
CA ASP A 448 0.05 5.04 -23.86
C ASP A 448 -0.01 5.82 -22.52
N ASP A 449 1.14 5.96 -21.86
CA ASP A 449 1.26 6.60 -20.53
C ASP A 449 0.73 8.04 -20.52
N ARG A 450 0.90 8.77 -21.64
CA ARG A 450 0.41 10.15 -21.77
C ARG A 450 -1.11 10.18 -21.85
N CYS A 451 -1.72 9.31 -22.64
CA CYS A 451 -3.17 9.17 -22.79
C CYS A 451 -3.83 8.77 -21.47
N ILE A 452 -3.19 7.87 -20.70
CA ILE A 452 -3.65 7.48 -19.36
C ILE A 452 -3.61 8.68 -18.40
N GLY A 453 -2.48 9.40 -18.34
CA GLY A 453 -2.37 10.59 -17.50
C GLY A 453 -3.39 11.68 -17.84
N GLU A 454 -3.61 11.94 -19.13
CA GLU A 454 -4.63 12.89 -19.59
C GLU A 454 -6.06 12.42 -19.28
N SER A 455 -6.30 11.11 -19.28
CA SER A 455 -7.59 10.53 -18.91
C SER A 455 -7.88 10.71 -17.42
N VAL A 456 -6.88 10.51 -16.55
CA VAL A 456 -7.02 10.73 -15.09
C VAL A 456 -7.29 12.21 -14.79
N GLU A 457 -6.54 13.13 -15.39
CA GLU A 457 -6.79 14.58 -15.28
C GLU A 457 -8.22 14.93 -15.73
N ARG A 458 -8.66 14.37 -16.87
CA ARG A 458 -10.00 14.60 -17.42
C ARG A 458 -11.10 14.09 -16.49
N MET A 459 -10.97 12.87 -15.96
CA MET A 459 -11.93 12.31 -15.00
C MET A 459 -12.04 13.16 -13.73
N ALA A 460 -10.89 13.61 -13.20
CA ALA A 460 -10.88 14.51 -12.05
C ALA A 460 -11.59 15.85 -12.35
N ALA A 461 -11.39 16.40 -13.55
CA ALA A 461 -12.06 17.64 -13.97
C ALA A 461 -13.57 17.47 -14.18
N VAL A 462 -14.01 16.35 -14.77
CA VAL A 462 -15.43 15.98 -14.92
C VAL A 462 -16.09 15.89 -13.55
N SER A 463 -15.46 15.16 -12.62
CA SER A 463 -15.94 15.05 -11.25
C SER A 463 -16.01 16.43 -10.55
N ALA A 464 -15.01 17.28 -10.76
CA ALA A 464 -15.03 18.64 -10.22
C ALA A 464 -16.18 19.49 -10.80
N LEU A 465 -16.43 19.42 -12.11
CA LEU A 465 -17.55 20.10 -12.79
C LEU A 465 -18.92 19.64 -12.30
N GLN A 466 -19.07 18.37 -11.93
CA GLN A 466 -20.32 17.81 -11.41
C GLN A 466 -20.62 18.28 -9.98
N ASN A 467 -19.59 18.55 -9.20
CA ASN A 467 -19.70 18.77 -7.75
C ASN A 467 -19.49 20.23 -7.32
N ASN A 468 -19.12 21.13 -8.24
CA ASN A 468 -18.78 22.52 -7.91
C ASN A 468 -19.40 23.52 -8.89
N ALA A 469 -19.59 24.75 -8.42
CA ALA A 469 -19.97 25.87 -9.28
C ALA A 469 -18.83 26.25 -10.23
N ILE A 470 -19.16 26.64 -11.47
CA ILE A 470 -18.19 27.03 -12.50
C ILE A 470 -17.31 28.19 -12.03
N GLU A 471 -17.88 29.15 -11.30
CA GLU A 471 -17.15 30.31 -10.78
C GLU A 471 -16.02 29.90 -9.83
N ASP A 472 -16.26 28.89 -9.00
CA ASP A 472 -15.25 28.39 -8.07
C ASP A 472 -14.16 27.59 -8.81
N LEU A 473 -14.52 26.85 -9.86
CA LEU A 473 -13.57 26.13 -10.71
C LEU A 473 -12.71 27.10 -11.55
N GLU A 474 -13.30 28.18 -12.05
CA GLU A 474 -12.56 29.27 -12.70
C GLU A 474 -11.58 29.93 -11.73
N ALA A 475 -11.97 30.12 -10.47
CA ALA A 475 -11.08 30.61 -9.42
C ALA A 475 -9.93 29.62 -9.13
N LEU A 476 -10.21 28.31 -9.06
CA LEU A 476 -9.19 27.26 -8.88
C LEU A 476 -8.16 27.25 -10.02
N ILE A 477 -8.60 27.49 -11.26
CA ILE A 477 -7.69 27.61 -12.42
C ILE A 477 -6.76 28.82 -12.25
N ILE A 478 -7.31 29.98 -11.86
CA ILE A 478 -6.60 31.26 -11.79
C ILE A 478 -5.64 31.32 -10.58
N ALA A 479 -6.09 30.86 -9.41
CA ALA A 479 -5.35 30.94 -8.15
C ALA A 479 -5.25 29.53 -7.51
N PRO A 480 -4.22 28.74 -7.86
CA PRO A 480 -4.01 27.38 -7.34
C PRO A 480 -3.54 27.32 -5.88
N ALA A 481 -3.71 28.41 -5.12
CA ALA A 481 -3.44 28.46 -3.70
C ALA A 481 -4.68 27.97 -2.94
N THR A 482 -4.67 26.69 -2.57
CA THR A 482 -5.67 26.07 -1.69
C THR A 482 -5.26 26.11 -0.21
N GLY A 483 -4.03 26.54 0.08
CA GLY A 483 -3.49 26.83 1.42
C GLY A 483 -3.22 28.32 1.66
N ASP A 484 -2.96 28.68 2.92
CA ASP A 484 -2.93 30.05 3.48
C ASP A 484 -1.99 31.08 2.78
N ALA A 485 -1.10 30.66 1.86
CA ALA A 485 -0.32 31.54 0.97
C ALA A 485 0.43 30.77 -0.15
N ALA A 486 0.65 31.41 -1.30
CA ALA A 486 1.54 30.94 -2.37
C ALA A 486 2.95 30.57 -1.84
N ARG A 487 3.37 29.31 -1.99
CA ARG A 487 4.58 28.79 -1.34
C ARG A 487 5.34 27.72 -2.11
N TRP A 488 4.69 26.89 -2.91
CA TRP A 488 5.31 25.68 -3.45
C TRP A 488 5.41 25.73 -4.96
N LEU A 489 6.59 25.39 -5.50
CA LEU A 489 6.79 25.15 -6.92
C LEU A 489 6.92 23.66 -7.18
N TYR A 490 6.13 23.16 -8.13
CA TYR A 490 6.21 21.77 -8.58
C TYR A 490 7.03 21.69 -9.86
N PHE A 491 7.86 20.65 -9.96
CA PHE A 491 8.72 20.36 -11.09
C PHE A 491 8.44 18.95 -11.60
N PHE A 492 8.28 18.85 -12.92
CA PHE A 492 7.97 17.60 -13.60
C PHE A 492 8.93 17.40 -14.78
N GLY A 493 9.04 16.15 -15.23
CA GLY A 493 9.65 15.83 -16.51
C GLY A 493 8.88 16.42 -17.69
N TYR A 494 9.58 16.64 -18.80
CA TYR A 494 8.98 17.11 -20.05
C TYR A 494 9.57 16.35 -21.25
N THR A 495 8.81 16.29 -22.34
CA THR A 495 9.24 15.60 -23.56
C THR A 495 10.55 16.20 -24.09
N GLY A 496 11.53 15.36 -24.37
CA GLY A 496 12.84 15.78 -24.90
C GLY A 496 13.76 16.42 -23.85
N CYS A 497 13.49 16.22 -22.56
CA CYS A 497 14.39 16.66 -21.50
C CYS A 497 15.82 16.10 -21.69
N PRO A 498 16.86 16.93 -21.51
CA PRO A 498 18.23 16.44 -21.45
C PRO A 498 18.36 15.37 -20.37
N ASN A 499 19.02 14.27 -20.70
CA ASN A 499 19.33 13.23 -19.74
C ASN A 499 20.70 12.61 -20.03
N ARG A 500 21.35 12.16 -18.97
CA ARG A 500 22.58 11.39 -19.02
C ARG A 500 22.52 10.32 -17.94
N ILE A 501 22.76 9.08 -18.33
CA ILE A 501 22.83 7.92 -17.46
C ILE A 501 24.21 7.31 -17.65
N ARG A 502 24.87 6.93 -16.57
CA ARG A 502 26.03 6.06 -16.60
C ARG A 502 25.98 5.13 -15.40
N ILE A 503 26.04 3.84 -15.66
CA ILE A 503 25.92 2.80 -14.65
C ILE A 503 27.03 1.79 -14.85
N THR A 504 27.76 1.47 -13.79
CA THR A 504 28.61 0.28 -13.72
C THR A 504 28.09 -0.65 -12.65
N ASN A 505 28.09 -1.95 -12.92
CA ASN A 505 27.69 -2.96 -11.94
C ASN A 505 28.61 -4.16 -12.13
N GLU A 506 29.36 -4.51 -11.09
CA GLU A 506 30.17 -5.71 -11.00
C GLU A 506 29.68 -6.52 -9.82
N THR A 507 29.29 -7.76 -10.06
CA THR A 507 28.85 -8.67 -9.01
C THR A 507 29.51 -10.03 -9.21
N HIS A 508 30.13 -10.53 -8.15
CA HIS A 508 30.82 -11.82 -8.14
C HIS A 508 30.23 -12.67 -7.04
N ILE A 509 29.84 -13.90 -7.37
CA ILE A 509 29.33 -14.88 -6.40
C ILE A 509 30.06 -16.20 -6.64
N ALA A 510 30.51 -16.84 -5.58
CA ALA A 510 31.11 -18.16 -5.65
C ALA A 510 30.78 -18.98 -4.40
N GLY A 511 30.70 -20.29 -4.58
CA GLY A 511 30.53 -21.23 -3.49
C GLY A 511 30.06 -22.58 -3.99
N GLU A 512 29.26 -23.28 -3.20
CA GLU A 512 28.65 -24.54 -3.60
C GLU A 512 27.13 -24.49 -3.45
N ARG A 513 26.41 -25.09 -4.41
CA ARG A 513 24.94 -25.16 -4.43
C ARG A 513 24.47 -26.54 -4.90
N ALA A 514 23.37 -27.03 -4.35
CA ALA A 514 22.76 -28.29 -4.74
C ALA A 514 21.86 -28.08 -5.97
N TYR A 515 22.16 -28.78 -7.07
CA TYR A 515 21.44 -28.63 -8.36
C TYR A 515 20.75 -29.91 -8.85
N ASN A 516 20.87 -31.03 -8.14
CA ASN A 516 20.20 -32.27 -8.54
C ASN A 516 18.73 -32.29 -8.08
N SER A 517 17.90 -33.10 -8.74
CA SER A 517 16.48 -33.30 -8.39
C SER A 517 16.26 -33.75 -6.94
N GLY A 518 17.25 -34.45 -6.36
CA GLY A 518 17.25 -34.85 -4.94
C GLY A 518 17.78 -33.79 -3.97
N LYS A 519 18.35 -32.67 -4.45
CA LYS A 519 18.96 -31.60 -3.63
C LYS A 519 19.99 -32.11 -2.59
N THR A 520 20.72 -33.19 -2.89
CA THR A 520 21.55 -33.93 -1.93
C THR A 520 23.07 -33.70 -2.05
N LYS A 521 23.56 -33.10 -3.14
CA LYS A 521 24.99 -32.91 -3.37
C LYS A 521 25.32 -31.47 -3.77
N LEU A 522 26.12 -30.81 -2.95
CA LEU A 522 26.68 -29.50 -3.24
C LEU A 522 27.77 -29.64 -4.31
N VAL A 523 27.74 -28.76 -5.31
CA VAL A 523 28.77 -28.66 -6.34
C VAL A 523 29.24 -27.21 -6.48
N PRO A 524 30.52 -26.99 -6.82
CA PRO A 524 31.04 -25.65 -7.05
C PRO A 524 30.26 -24.92 -8.15
N TRP A 525 29.94 -23.66 -7.88
CA TRP A 525 29.37 -22.74 -8.84
C TRP A 525 29.93 -21.33 -8.65
N SER A 526 29.89 -20.55 -9.74
CA SER A 526 30.14 -19.12 -9.68
C SER A 526 29.20 -18.37 -10.61
N LEU A 527 28.98 -17.10 -10.30
CA LEU A 527 28.24 -16.15 -11.11
C LEU A 527 28.98 -14.84 -11.13
N ASP A 528 29.40 -14.42 -12.32
CA ASP A 528 29.99 -13.12 -12.57
C ASP A 528 29.01 -12.29 -13.41
N ARG A 529 28.70 -11.09 -12.95
CA ARG A 529 27.87 -10.14 -13.66
C ARG A 529 28.63 -8.83 -13.82
N SER A 530 28.58 -8.28 -15.03
CA SER A 530 29.24 -7.03 -15.35
C SER A 530 28.35 -6.19 -16.28
N ALA A 531 28.15 -4.93 -15.95
CA ALA A 531 27.56 -3.94 -16.83
C ALA A 531 28.39 -2.66 -16.84
N ALA A 532 28.49 -2.05 -18.03
CA ALA A 532 28.86 -0.67 -18.23
C ALA A 532 27.84 -0.10 -19.21
N SER A 533 26.87 0.66 -18.71
CA SER A 533 25.67 1.03 -19.45
C SER A 533 25.40 2.53 -19.37
N ASP A 534 25.03 3.14 -20.50
CA ASP A 534 24.51 4.51 -20.56
C ASP A 534 22.95 4.52 -20.56
N GLY A 535 22.35 3.50 -19.93
CA GLY A 535 20.90 3.25 -19.87
C GLY A 535 20.34 2.57 -21.13
N SER A 536 19.14 2.01 -21.04
CA SER A 536 18.42 1.55 -22.24
C SER A 536 17.90 2.75 -23.06
N ALA A 537 17.45 2.50 -24.29
CA ALA A 537 16.76 3.54 -25.08
C ALA A 537 15.50 4.04 -24.36
N GLU A 538 14.79 3.16 -23.66
CA GLU A 538 13.62 3.52 -22.88
C GLU A 538 13.98 4.36 -21.65
N ASP A 539 15.02 3.98 -20.89
CA ASP A 539 15.48 4.74 -19.72
C ASP A 539 15.85 6.16 -20.11
N ARG A 540 16.62 6.32 -21.20
CA ARG A 540 16.98 7.64 -21.71
C ARG A 540 15.76 8.43 -22.21
N ALA A 541 14.78 7.78 -22.83
CA ALA A 541 13.59 8.46 -23.32
C ALA A 541 12.69 8.96 -22.16
N LYS A 542 12.69 8.26 -21.03
CA LYS A 542 11.73 8.47 -19.94
C LYS A 542 12.34 8.96 -18.62
N LEU A 543 13.66 9.09 -18.48
CA LEU A 543 14.34 9.38 -17.20
C LEU A 543 13.69 10.53 -16.43
N CYS A 544 13.53 11.69 -17.04
CA CYS A 544 12.94 12.85 -16.35
C CYS A 544 11.45 12.68 -16.04
N GLN A 545 10.73 11.87 -16.81
CA GLN A 545 9.29 11.67 -16.64
C GLN A 545 8.97 10.82 -15.40
N ARG A 546 9.98 10.19 -14.80
CA ARG A 546 9.86 9.39 -13.58
C ARG A 546 10.02 10.21 -12.29
N TYR A 547 10.33 11.51 -12.38
CA TYR A 547 10.53 12.36 -11.22
C TYR A 547 9.43 13.41 -11.05
N THR A 548 8.94 13.52 -9.82
CA THR A 548 8.17 14.67 -9.33
C THR A 548 8.95 15.30 -8.19
N VAL A 549 9.16 16.62 -8.25
CA VAL A 549 9.89 17.37 -7.20
C VAL A 549 9.09 18.60 -6.79
N THR A 550 9.00 18.86 -5.48
CA THR A 550 8.38 20.08 -4.93
C THR A 550 9.42 20.90 -4.18
N VAL A 551 9.44 22.22 -4.42
CA VAL A 551 10.33 23.17 -3.75
C VAL A 551 9.51 24.13 -2.89
N ASP A 552 9.88 24.27 -1.62
CA ASP A 552 9.37 25.30 -0.71
C ASP A 552 10.12 26.61 -0.95
N ILE A 553 9.45 27.63 -1.51
CA ILE A 553 10.13 28.91 -1.81
C ILE A 553 10.52 29.69 -0.55
N ARG A 554 9.95 29.36 0.61
CA ARG A 554 10.25 30.06 1.88
C ARG A 554 11.45 29.45 2.57
N THR A 555 11.51 28.12 2.62
CA THR A 555 12.55 27.40 3.40
C THR A 555 13.68 26.86 2.53
N GLY A 556 13.47 26.78 1.22
CA GLY A 556 14.36 26.10 0.28
C GLY A 556 14.37 24.57 0.45
N ASP A 557 13.43 23.99 1.21
CA ASP A 557 13.28 22.54 1.32
C ASP A 557 12.78 21.95 0.00
N ILE A 558 13.28 20.76 -0.32
CA ILE A 558 12.97 20.03 -1.55
C ILE A 558 12.40 18.67 -1.17
N TYR A 559 11.31 18.30 -1.81
CA TYR A 559 10.61 17.03 -1.61
C TYR A 559 10.63 16.28 -2.94
N VAL A 560 11.00 15.00 -2.92
CA VAL A 560 11.13 14.17 -4.12
C VAL A 560 10.23 12.95 -3.99
N GLU A 561 9.40 12.70 -4.99
CA GLU A 561 8.62 11.47 -5.10
C GLU A 561 9.54 10.39 -5.67
N ASN A 562 9.88 9.38 -4.86
CA ASN A 562 10.61 8.15 -5.22
C ASN A 562 11.75 8.31 -6.24
N LEU A 563 12.99 8.15 -5.77
CA LEU A 563 14.16 8.23 -6.64
C LEU A 563 14.17 7.09 -7.68
N PHE A 564 14.06 7.41 -8.97
CA PHE A 564 14.11 6.41 -10.04
C PHE A 564 15.56 6.02 -10.39
N ILE A 565 15.94 4.78 -10.08
CA ILE A 565 17.25 4.22 -10.39
C ILE A 565 17.05 3.02 -11.33
N PRO A 566 17.43 3.13 -12.62
CA PRO A 566 17.23 2.07 -13.59
C PRO A 566 18.24 0.94 -13.40
N SER A 567 17.84 -0.28 -13.73
CA SER A 567 18.74 -1.43 -13.79
C SER A 567 19.54 -1.41 -15.10
N PRO A 568 20.85 -1.71 -15.08
CA PRO A 568 21.63 -1.76 -16.32
C PRO A 568 21.49 -3.11 -17.02
N MET A 569 21.37 -3.10 -18.35
CA MET A 569 21.65 -4.29 -19.16
C MET A 569 23.15 -4.63 -19.04
N GLY A 570 23.45 -5.90 -18.77
CA GLY A 570 24.82 -6.39 -18.62
C GLY A 570 24.95 -7.87 -18.98
N THR A 571 26.19 -8.35 -18.93
CA THR A 571 26.49 -9.76 -19.17
C THR A 571 26.50 -10.51 -17.84
N SER A 572 25.87 -11.68 -17.83
CA SER A 572 25.86 -12.65 -16.73
C SER A 572 26.54 -13.94 -17.19
N VAL A 573 27.56 -14.39 -16.46
CA VAL A 573 28.32 -15.62 -16.72
C VAL A 573 28.21 -16.54 -15.52
N MET A 574 27.44 -17.62 -15.68
CA MET A 574 27.26 -18.64 -14.65
C MET A 574 28.11 -19.87 -14.98
N ARG A 575 28.96 -20.28 -14.04
CA ARG A 575 29.77 -21.50 -14.14
C ARG A 575 29.27 -22.51 -13.14
N ARG A 576 28.99 -23.73 -13.60
CA ARG A 576 28.50 -24.85 -12.78
C ARG A 576 29.24 -26.11 -13.20
N ASN A 577 30.08 -26.64 -12.31
CA ASN A 577 30.91 -27.82 -12.61
C ASN A 577 31.72 -27.65 -13.92
N LYS A 578 31.37 -28.35 -15.01
CA LYS A 578 32.05 -28.22 -16.33
C LYS A 578 31.29 -27.32 -17.33
N THR A 579 30.13 -26.79 -16.96
CA THR A 579 29.28 -25.99 -17.85
C THR A 579 29.46 -24.51 -17.58
N THR A 580 29.55 -23.71 -18.64
CA THR A 580 29.52 -22.24 -18.58
C THR A 580 28.36 -21.73 -19.41
N GLU A 581 27.49 -20.94 -18.80
CA GLU A 581 26.36 -20.27 -19.45
C GLU A 581 26.60 -18.77 -19.43
N ARG A 582 26.40 -18.13 -20.58
CA ARG A 582 26.52 -16.68 -20.73
C ARG A 582 25.21 -16.13 -21.29
N SER A 583 24.70 -15.07 -20.70
CA SER A 583 23.48 -14.40 -21.13
C SER A 583 23.58 -12.90 -20.88
N ASP A 584 23.00 -12.09 -21.76
CA ASP A 584 22.82 -10.66 -21.50
C ASP A 584 21.44 -10.45 -20.88
N ILE A 585 21.41 -9.86 -19.69
CA ILE A 585 20.22 -9.68 -18.86
C ILE A 585 20.24 -8.31 -18.19
N GLU A 586 19.09 -7.88 -17.69
CA GLU A 586 18.99 -6.75 -16.77
C GLU A 586 19.60 -7.14 -15.41
N LEU A 587 20.60 -6.39 -14.93
CA LEU A 587 21.28 -6.70 -13.68
C LEU A 587 20.54 -6.08 -12.49
N PRO A 588 20.42 -6.79 -11.36
CA PRO A 588 19.68 -6.31 -10.21
C PRO A 588 20.34 -5.08 -9.58
N VAL A 589 19.49 -4.18 -9.08
CA VAL A 589 19.87 -3.06 -8.25
C VAL A 589 19.82 -3.49 -6.78
N ALA A 590 20.76 -3.04 -5.95
CA ALA A 590 20.72 -3.32 -4.52
C ALA A 590 19.44 -2.74 -3.88
N ALA A 591 18.54 -3.60 -3.40
CA ALA A 591 17.21 -3.21 -2.91
C ALA A 591 17.29 -2.27 -1.70
N GLU A 592 18.21 -2.53 -0.78
CA GLU A 592 18.42 -1.70 0.41
C GLU A 592 18.89 -0.29 0.03
N MET A 593 19.65 -0.15 -1.06
CA MET A 593 20.05 1.15 -1.58
C MET A 593 18.85 1.93 -2.15
N LEU A 594 17.90 1.26 -2.84
CA LEU A 594 16.69 1.92 -3.37
C LEU A 594 15.85 2.54 -2.25
N ILE A 595 15.56 1.75 -1.21
CA ILE A 595 14.78 2.19 -0.05
C ILE A 595 15.50 3.34 0.67
N TRP A 596 16.78 3.12 0.99
CA TRP A 596 17.56 4.11 1.73
C TRP A 596 17.72 5.42 0.97
N SER A 597 18.00 5.37 -0.34
CA SER A 597 18.18 6.60 -1.14
C SER A 597 16.88 7.39 -1.26
N ALA A 598 15.73 6.73 -1.47
CA ALA A 598 14.43 7.38 -1.51
C ALA A 598 14.08 8.10 -0.19
N GLU A 599 14.35 7.46 0.95
CA GLU A 599 14.14 8.08 2.26
C GLU A 599 14.95 9.38 2.44
N ARG A 600 16.21 9.41 1.99
CA ARG A 600 17.09 10.58 2.15
C ARG A 600 16.66 11.79 1.32
N VAL A 601 16.01 11.58 0.18
CA VAL A 601 15.54 12.67 -0.69
C VAL A 601 14.05 13.01 -0.52
N SER A 602 13.33 12.27 0.33
CA SER A 602 11.91 12.53 0.64
C SER A 602 11.68 13.95 1.19
N ARG A 603 12.64 14.49 1.94
CA ARG A 603 12.80 15.91 2.29
C ARG A 603 14.28 16.23 2.44
N THR A 604 14.81 17.08 1.57
CA THR A 604 16.24 17.40 1.50
C THR A 604 16.48 18.87 1.14
N LYS A 605 17.75 19.26 1.01
CA LYS A 605 18.20 20.56 0.52
C LYS A 605 18.65 20.47 -0.94
N GLU A 606 18.96 21.63 -1.52
CA GLU A 606 19.41 21.77 -2.91
C GLU A 606 20.62 20.90 -3.26
N SER A 607 21.48 20.60 -2.30
CA SER A 607 22.55 19.61 -2.46
C SER A 607 22.82 18.93 -1.12
N ALA A 608 23.09 17.64 -1.17
CA ALA A 608 23.43 16.85 0.01
C ALA A 608 24.27 15.63 -0.38
N SER A 609 25.13 15.22 0.56
CA SER A 609 25.90 13.98 0.48
C SER A 609 25.52 13.10 1.66
N PHE A 610 25.25 11.83 1.38
CA PHE A 610 24.81 10.84 2.35
C PHE A 610 25.73 9.63 2.29
N ALA A 611 25.95 8.98 3.42
CA ALA A 611 26.65 7.70 3.48
C ALA A 611 26.04 6.83 4.59
N ALA A 612 25.96 5.53 4.34
CA ALA A 612 25.53 4.55 5.34
C ALA A 612 26.12 3.17 5.04
N THR A 613 26.23 2.35 6.07
CA THR A 613 26.42 0.91 5.93
C THR A 613 25.08 0.24 6.23
N LEU A 614 24.50 -0.42 5.24
CA LEU A 614 23.22 -1.11 5.32
C LEU A 614 23.44 -2.61 5.47
N PRO A 615 22.55 -3.35 6.15
CA PRO A 615 22.61 -4.81 6.13
C PRO A 615 22.30 -5.35 4.72
N ALA A 616 23.07 -6.32 4.24
CA ALA A 616 22.84 -6.97 2.94
C ALA A 616 21.89 -8.17 3.10
N ASN A 617 20.60 -7.88 3.22
CA ASN A 617 19.55 -8.86 3.49
C ASN A 617 18.93 -9.44 2.22
N SER A 618 19.07 -8.75 1.09
CA SER A 618 18.60 -9.17 -0.24
C SER A 618 19.73 -9.79 -1.06
N PRO A 619 19.47 -10.87 -1.83
CA PRO A 619 20.50 -11.56 -2.61
C PRO A 619 21.09 -10.68 -3.72
N PHE A 620 22.43 -10.61 -3.84
CA PHE A 620 23.09 -9.81 -4.87
C PHE A 620 22.87 -10.33 -6.31
N ASP A 621 22.52 -11.60 -6.51
CA ASP A 621 22.11 -12.11 -7.81
C ASP A 621 20.63 -11.84 -8.15
N GLY A 622 19.88 -11.21 -7.25
CA GLY A 622 18.45 -10.98 -7.42
C GLY A 622 17.61 -12.26 -7.44
N ASP A 623 18.20 -13.42 -7.12
CA ASP A 623 17.50 -14.71 -7.03
C ASP A 623 16.96 -14.91 -5.60
N SER A 624 15.76 -14.38 -5.34
CA SER A 624 15.06 -14.55 -4.06
C SER A 624 14.41 -15.93 -3.89
N THR A 625 14.49 -16.82 -4.89
CA THR A 625 13.80 -18.13 -4.86
C THR A 625 14.41 -19.14 -3.90
N VAL A 626 15.61 -18.84 -3.39
CA VAL A 626 16.36 -19.77 -2.57
C VAL A 626 16.46 -19.21 -1.15
N LEU A 627 15.59 -19.71 -0.29
CA LEU A 627 15.49 -19.32 1.11
C LEU A 627 16.82 -19.52 1.85
N GLY A 628 17.30 -18.53 2.59
CA GLY A 628 18.49 -18.68 3.43
C GLY A 628 18.76 -17.47 4.30
N SER A 629 19.72 -17.60 5.21
CA SER A 629 20.21 -16.45 5.98
C SER A 629 21.23 -15.71 5.12
N PHE A 630 20.89 -14.48 4.75
CA PHE A 630 21.81 -13.51 4.18
C PHE A 630 22.44 -12.73 5.31
N THR A 631 23.76 -12.65 5.29
CA THR A 631 24.54 -11.88 6.25
C THR A 631 25.59 -11.11 5.49
N GLY A 632 25.76 -9.85 5.80
CA GLY A 632 26.69 -9.00 5.07
C GLY A 632 26.31 -7.55 5.19
N LYS A 633 26.95 -6.72 4.38
CA LYS A 633 26.77 -5.27 4.42
C LYS A 633 26.91 -4.65 3.04
N LEU A 634 26.29 -3.49 2.89
CA LEU A 634 26.35 -2.60 1.74
C LEU A 634 26.80 -1.23 2.23
N ASP A 635 28.02 -0.83 1.89
CA ASP A 635 28.48 0.54 2.04
C ASP A 635 27.94 1.36 0.87
N VAL A 636 27.00 2.25 1.16
CA VAL A 636 26.31 3.09 0.19
C VAL A 636 26.69 4.55 0.41
N LYS A 637 27.02 5.25 -0.67
CA LYS A 637 27.19 6.71 -0.70
C LYS A 637 26.29 7.30 -1.77
N MET A 638 25.70 8.45 -1.48
CA MET A 638 24.89 9.19 -2.44
C MET A 638 25.20 10.67 -2.39
N ASP A 639 25.52 11.25 -3.55
CA ASP A 639 25.52 12.69 -3.78
C ASP A 639 24.28 13.06 -4.59
N TRP A 640 23.54 14.04 -4.12
CA TRP A 640 22.35 14.55 -4.79
C TRP A 640 22.44 16.06 -4.95
N SER A 641 21.96 16.59 -6.08
CA SER A 641 21.68 18.02 -6.22
C SER A 641 20.51 18.33 -7.16
N PHE A 642 19.77 19.39 -6.86
CA PHE A 642 18.66 19.89 -7.66
C PHE A 642 18.72 21.41 -7.84
N LYS A 643 19.65 21.88 -8.68
CA LYS A 643 20.06 23.29 -8.76
C LYS A 643 19.35 24.06 -9.88
N PRO A 644 19.13 25.38 -9.73
CA PRO A 644 18.72 26.24 -10.84
C PRO A 644 19.63 26.10 -12.07
N VAL A 645 19.03 26.10 -13.26
CA VAL A 645 19.79 26.23 -14.52
C VAL A 645 20.09 27.72 -14.75
N ASP A 646 21.32 28.05 -15.13
CA ASP A 646 21.71 29.43 -15.43
C ASP A 646 20.82 30.05 -16.52
N GLY A 647 20.36 31.28 -16.28
CA GLY A 647 19.44 31.99 -17.19
C GLY A 647 17.99 31.49 -17.19
N SER A 648 17.63 30.58 -16.29
CA SER A 648 16.25 30.12 -16.12
C SER A 648 15.30 31.28 -15.77
N LYS A 649 14.11 31.28 -16.38
CA LYS A 649 13.03 32.21 -16.00
C LYS A 649 12.67 31.98 -14.53
N GLN A 650 12.19 33.02 -13.87
CA GLN A 650 11.72 32.95 -12.48
C GLN A 650 10.18 32.99 -12.42
N ALA A 651 9.60 32.27 -11.46
CA ALA A 651 8.19 32.41 -11.12
C ALA A 651 7.92 33.83 -10.61
N SER A 652 6.81 34.44 -11.05
CA SER A 652 6.36 35.73 -10.52
C SER A 652 5.69 35.50 -9.16
N ILE A 653 6.17 36.19 -8.12
CA ILE A 653 5.44 36.27 -6.85
C ILE A 653 4.32 37.30 -7.06
N PRO A 654 3.03 36.93 -6.96
CA PRO A 654 1.96 37.91 -6.99
C PRO A 654 2.11 38.88 -5.80
N PRO A 655 1.82 40.17 -6.00
CA PRO A 655 2.08 41.23 -5.01
C PRO A 655 1.39 41.02 -3.66
#